data_AF-A0A6M1U4Q4-F1
#
_entry.id   AF-A0A6M1U4Q4-F1
#
_cell.length_a   1.000
_cell.length_b   1.000
_cell.length_c   1.000
_cell.angle_alpha   90.00
_cell.angle_beta   90.00
_cell.angle_gamma   90.00
#
_symmetry.space_group_name_H-M   'P 1'
#
loop_
_entity.id
_entity.type
_entity.pdbx_description
1 polymer ?
#
loop_
_entity_poly.entity_id
_entity_poly.type
_entity_poly.pdbx_seq_one_letter_code
_entity_poly.pdbx_strand_id
1 'polypeptide(L)'
;MQVRMGLSMLSEATIEKIIAEQNRRLGSSSDLDLSSRLTSPAYVAGLWEKTTEPEREVARLFLLQAPQGFVSRREWERLVQHAPLRFSLGLTNLRRLGLILTVRKLWSEVGYLMPFEVREMLATMLQRTAPREKTPVSDPVQAPTYYIPSGRGIHLDLIALLLFIREHEVPLTQKKTIHRRALVKLEDLFSLTDAHVAGWFSSLFPPAAKESCSAKTSVILDLALRLSLIRMEQGRLRLVAERVAEWLDAPAAVRWSRIMHVAMSHYLPAHPWLEGAAFAMNDHGHDRWSAVDRLLDNLKRLGYQLPDDALHMIVEQWLHPLLGFGWIQLGHAGNNSLRWRWNPLIRRESEDGWYVQPTGEVLVPPLVSLKRIWELSRLGEVSFAGEMIRCTLEARRIQAYVAQGGTPEQALSFLQDGCIHPLPDSVVEMLHRWGKEAKQIRLERVVRVRVADPRLLQEMRQIPTLQPYLTEIISATDFLVRPEQESELSAVLRRCGYQPLAGEAAGYVGIAREETAAPAPPEESAGLFADQRPWTGYQVENTFPEQDDQTSRLDGLPRMWTRHFQSYHPQTLRDLCRRAAELRIDIRMELASGEERQGTPLEVGVDMGYWVLTLEAGRKRYKYRLDEIRRVQIILPEYC
;
A
#
# COMPACT_ATOMS: atom_id res chain seq x y z
N MET A 1 8.79 3.90 0.58
CA MET A 1 8.80 3.06 1.81
C MET A 1 7.81 3.64 2.80
N GLN A 2 7.03 2.80 3.47
CA GLN A 2 6.15 3.24 4.57
C GLN A 2 6.96 3.59 5.82
N VAL A 3 6.42 4.49 6.67
CA VAL A 3 6.99 4.84 7.98
C VAL A 3 7.25 3.60 8.81
N ARG A 4 6.25 2.71 8.98
CA ARG A 4 6.38 1.50 9.83
C ARG A 4 7.53 0.60 9.39
N MET A 5 7.64 0.33 8.09
CA MET A 5 8.72 -0.48 7.52
C MET A 5 10.09 0.16 7.71
N GLY A 6 10.18 1.50 7.62
CA GLY A 6 11.43 2.20 7.86
C GLY A 6 11.85 2.17 9.33
N LEU A 7 10.89 2.36 10.24
CA LEU A 7 11.16 2.41 11.68
C LEU A 7 11.49 1.04 12.28
N SER A 8 10.97 -0.06 11.72
CA SER A 8 11.26 -1.42 12.21
C SER A 8 12.73 -1.83 12.08
N MET A 9 13.53 -1.06 11.34
CA MET A 9 14.98 -1.26 11.15
C MET A 9 15.83 -0.36 12.05
N LEU A 10 15.23 0.49 12.87
CA LEU A 10 15.92 1.33 13.85
C LEU A 10 15.93 0.68 15.23
N SER A 11 16.99 0.91 16.02
CA SER A 11 16.99 0.50 17.43
C SER A 11 16.13 1.43 18.28
N GLU A 12 15.66 0.92 19.42
CA GLU A 12 14.92 1.69 20.43
C GLU A 12 15.66 2.98 20.82
N ALA A 13 16.98 2.90 21.07
CA ALA A 13 17.81 4.06 21.40
C ALA A 13 17.82 5.15 20.30
N THR A 14 17.77 4.76 19.02
CA THR A 14 17.68 5.73 17.91
C THR A 14 16.29 6.35 17.84
N ILE A 15 15.25 5.55 18.04
CA ILE A 15 13.86 6.01 18.09
C ILE A 15 13.66 7.02 19.23
N GLU A 16 14.17 6.72 20.43
CA GLU A 16 14.11 7.62 21.58
C GLU A 16 14.80 8.97 21.33
N LYS A 17 15.96 8.97 20.67
CA LYS A 17 16.65 10.21 20.28
C LYS A 17 15.83 11.05 19.30
N ILE A 18 15.16 10.42 18.33
CA ILE A 18 14.24 11.12 17.41
C ILE A 18 13.06 11.70 18.16
N ILE A 19 12.44 10.94 19.07
CA ILE A 19 11.32 11.42 19.90
C ILE A 19 11.76 12.59 20.77
N ALA A 20 12.93 12.51 21.41
CA ALA A 20 13.49 13.59 22.22
C ALA A 20 13.72 14.86 21.40
N GLU A 21 14.24 14.72 20.18
CA GLU A 21 14.42 15.85 19.26
C GLU A 21 13.07 16.50 18.85
N GLN A 22 12.06 15.69 18.55
CA GLN A 22 10.72 16.19 18.24
C GLN A 22 10.09 16.92 19.44
N ASN A 23 10.16 16.33 20.64
CA ASN A 23 9.65 16.96 21.86
C ASN A 23 10.37 18.28 22.15
N ARG A 24 11.70 18.32 21.98
CA ARG A 24 12.51 19.55 22.10
C ARG A 24 12.05 20.62 21.13
N ARG A 25 11.75 20.27 19.88
CA ARG A 25 11.32 21.21 18.84
C ARG A 25 9.91 21.77 19.10
N LEU A 26 9.00 20.94 19.60
CA LEU A 26 7.63 21.33 19.89
C LEU A 26 7.47 22.03 21.26
N GLY A 27 8.42 21.84 22.18
CA GLY A 27 8.34 22.35 23.54
C GLY A 27 7.35 21.59 24.44
N SER A 28 6.90 20.41 24.01
CA SER A 28 5.95 19.56 24.72
C SER A 28 6.25 18.09 24.48
N SER A 29 6.03 17.24 25.49
CA SER A 29 6.02 15.79 25.33
C SER A 29 4.65 15.30 24.85
N SER A 30 4.64 14.17 24.13
CA SER A 30 3.43 13.42 23.77
C SER A 30 3.65 11.96 24.17
N ASP A 31 2.57 11.20 24.38
CA ASP A 31 2.62 9.78 24.74
C ASP A 31 2.61 8.85 23.51
N LEU A 32 2.48 9.43 22.31
CA LEU A 32 2.46 8.66 21.06
C LEU A 32 3.85 8.05 20.76
N ASP A 33 3.87 6.85 20.19
CA ASP A 33 5.08 6.27 19.63
C ASP A 33 5.52 7.01 18.35
N LEU A 34 6.76 6.76 17.89
CA LEU A 34 7.29 7.48 16.72
C LEU A 34 6.48 7.20 15.44
N SER A 35 5.98 5.97 15.26
CA SER A 35 5.16 5.64 14.09
C SER A 35 3.86 6.43 14.06
N SER A 36 3.15 6.54 15.18
CA SER A 36 1.89 7.29 15.26
C SER A 36 2.11 8.79 15.10
N ARG A 37 3.25 9.33 15.58
CA ARG A 37 3.65 10.72 15.35
C ARG A 37 3.84 11.03 13.87
N LEU A 38 4.62 10.19 13.18
CA LEU A 38 4.98 10.40 11.77
C LEU A 38 3.85 10.05 10.78
N THR A 39 2.77 9.41 11.25
CA THR A 39 1.57 9.13 10.45
C THR A 39 0.38 10.02 10.80
N SER A 40 0.52 10.92 11.80
CA SER A 40 -0.54 11.83 12.25
C SER A 40 -0.46 13.20 11.53
N PRO A 41 -1.47 13.57 10.72
CA PRO A 41 -1.47 14.84 9.98
C PRO A 41 -1.27 16.07 10.86
N ALA A 42 -1.93 16.09 12.02
CA ALA A 42 -1.83 17.18 12.97
C ALA A 42 -0.43 17.28 13.59
N TYR A 43 0.19 16.14 13.92
CA TYR A 43 1.50 16.14 14.56
C TYR A 43 2.61 16.58 13.60
N VAL A 44 2.61 16.05 12.36
CA VAL A 44 3.57 16.47 11.33
C VAL A 44 3.36 17.93 10.95
N ALA A 45 2.13 18.44 10.94
CA ALA A 45 1.86 19.87 10.73
C ALA A 45 2.51 20.74 11.82
N GLY A 46 2.38 20.34 13.09
CA GLY A 46 3.03 21.04 14.20
C GLY A 46 4.57 21.03 14.09
N LEU A 47 5.16 19.91 13.67
CA LEU A 47 6.61 19.85 13.37
C LEU A 47 6.97 20.79 12.21
N TRP A 48 6.18 20.76 11.14
CA TRP A 48 6.39 21.57 9.95
C TRP A 48 6.34 23.07 10.24
N GLU A 49 5.45 23.53 11.11
CA GLU A 49 5.43 24.94 11.55
C GLU A 49 6.73 25.38 12.21
N LYS A 50 7.42 24.46 12.91
CA LYS A 50 8.71 24.71 13.58
C LYS A 50 9.92 24.41 12.70
N THR A 51 9.71 24.11 11.41
CA THR A 51 10.81 23.90 10.47
C THR A 51 11.45 25.21 10.03
N THR A 52 12.78 25.19 9.89
CA THR A 52 13.56 26.31 9.36
C THR A 52 13.48 26.35 7.83
N GLU A 53 13.83 27.49 7.22
CA GLU A 53 13.85 27.61 5.76
C GLU A 53 14.73 26.55 5.05
N PRO A 54 15.95 26.22 5.52
CA PRO A 54 16.72 25.12 4.95
C PRO A 54 16.01 23.77 5.02
N GLU A 55 15.35 23.45 6.14
CA GLU A 55 14.56 22.22 6.29
C GLU A 55 13.41 22.19 5.25
N ARG A 56 12.73 23.32 5.04
CA ARG A 56 11.65 23.43 4.04
C ARG A 56 12.15 23.29 2.61
N GLU A 57 13.29 23.87 2.28
CA GLU A 57 13.94 23.74 0.97
C GLU A 57 14.34 22.29 0.68
N VAL A 58 14.92 21.59 1.66
CA VAL A 58 15.24 20.15 1.51
C VAL A 58 13.96 19.35 1.32
N ALA A 59 12.93 19.57 2.14
CA ALA A 59 11.68 18.83 1.99
C ALA A 59 11.05 19.06 0.61
N ARG A 60 11.07 20.31 0.11
CA ARG A 60 10.57 20.64 -1.24
C ARG A 60 11.38 19.95 -2.34
N LEU A 61 12.71 19.85 -2.21
CA LEU A 61 13.55 19.10 -3.15
C LEU A 61 13.13 17.63 -3.21
N PHE A 62 12.92 16.98 -2.06
CA PHE A 62 12.44 15.59 -2.01
C PHE A 62 11.07 15.43 -2.68
N LEU A 63 10.14 16.36 -2.44
CA LEU A 63 8.80 16.28 -3.04
C LEU A 63 8.82 16.50 -4.57
N LEU A 64 9.66 17.41 -5.06
CA LEU A 64 9.64 17.84 -6.47
C LEU A 64 10.58 17.03 -7.36
N GLN A 65 11.67 16.48 -6.81
CA GLN A 65 12.77 15.92 -7.61
C GLN A 65 13.13 14.49 -7.23
N ALA A 66 12.76 13.98 -6.05
CA ALA A 66 13.13 12.63 -5.62
C ALA A 66 12.05 11.61 -6.03
N PRO A 67 12.33 10.69 -6.97
CA PRO A 67 11.41 9.60 -7.32
C PRO A 67 10.96 8.84 -6.08
N GLN A 68 9.66 8.91 -5.78
CA GLN A 68 9.06 8.27 -4.60
C GLN A 68 9.81 8.57 -3.28
N GLY A 69 10.45 9.75 -3.20
CA GLY A 69 11.15 10.24 -2.01
C GLY A 69 12.59 9.76 -1.84
N PHE A 70 13.20 9.09 -2.82
CA PHE A 70 14.56 8.57 -2.73
C PHE A 70 15.57 9.42 -3.49
N VAL A 71 16.74 9.66 -2.89
CA VAL A 71 17.90 10.28 -3.53
C VAL A 71 19.17 9.56 -3.07
N SER A 72 20.01 9.10 -4.00
CA SER A 72 21.35 8.60 -3.65
C SER A 72 22.26 9.73 -3.17
N ARG A 73 23.31 9.43 -2.40
CA ARG A 73 24.26 10.46 -1.95
C ARG A 73 24.90 11.23 -3.11
N ARG A 74 25.20 10.55 -4.22
CA ARG A 74 25.78 11.18 -5.42
C ARG A 74 24.80 12.16 -6.07
N GLU A 75 23.53 11.76 -6.21
CA GLU A 75 22.50 12.65 -6.74
C GLU A 75 22.26 13.82 -5.81
N TRP A 76 22.24 13.59 -4.49
CA TRP A 76 22.10 14.63 -3.49
C TRP A 76 23.20 15.69 -3.63
N GLU A 77 24.46 15.27 -3.65
CA GLU A 77 25.63 16.15 -3.82
C GLU A 77 25.52 16.98 -5.12
N ARG A 78 25.03 16.39 -6.22
CA ARG A 78 24.77 17.10 -7.48
C ARG A 78 23.65 18.12 -7.36
N LEU A 79 22.53 17.78 -6.72
CA LEU A 79 21.36 18.66 -6.60
C LEU A 79 21.66 19.89 -5.74
N VAL A 80 22.45 19.71 -4.68
CA VAL A 80 22.71 20.76 -3.68
C VAL A 80 24.03 21.49 -3.89
N GLN A 81 24.73 21.20 -4.99
CA GLN A 81 26.07 21.74 -5.30
C GLN A 81 26.18 23.25 -5.21
N HIS A 82 25.07 24.00 -5.34
CA HIS A 82 25.04 25.45 -5.31
C HIS A 82 25.13 26.02 -3.89
N ALA A 83 24.60 25.33 -2.88
CA ALA A 83 24.57 25.78 -1.48
C ALA A 83 24.76 24.61 -0.49
N PRO A 84 25.89 23.88 -0.54
CA PRO A 84 26.04 22.57 0.10
C PRO A 84 25.82 22.59 1.62
N LEU A 85 26.35 23.60 2.32
CA LEU A 85 26.22 23.74 3.78
C LEU A 85 24.76 23.93 4.22
N ARG A 86 24.02 24.79 3.53
CA ARG A 86 22.61 25.09 3.82
C ARG A 86 21.74 23.84 3.70
N PHE A 87 21.88 23.10 2.61
CA PHE A 87 21.14 21.87 2.40
C PHE A 87 21.58 20.74 3.34
N SER A 88 22.87 20.66 3.70
CA SER A 88 23.35 19.66 4.68
C SER A 88 22.74 19.85 6.06
N LEU A 89 22.63 21.11 6.52
CA LEU A 89 21.95 21.47 7.76
C LEU A 89 20.48 21.07 7.74
N GLY A 90 19.75 21.46 6.69
CA GLY A 90 18.34 21.10 6.51
C GLY A 90 18.13 19.59 6.50
N LEU A 91 18.96 18.85 5.75
CA LEU A 91 18.87 17.40 5.66
C LEU A 91 19.16 16.73 7.00
N THR A 92 20.19 17.17 7.70
CA THR A 92 20.57 16.64 9.02
C THR A 92 19.43 16.81 10.01
N ASN A 93 18.82 18.00 10.08
CA ASN A 93 17.73 18.23 11.01
C ASN A 93 16.46 17.45 10.65
N LEU A 94 16.09 17.37 9.37
CA LEU A 94 14.96 16.53 8.94
C LEU A 94 15.19 15.05 9.26
N ARG A 95 16.43 14.57 9.17
CA ARG A 95 16.81 13.22 9.59
C ARG A 95 16.67 13.02 11.10
N ARG A 96 17.09 13.99 11.90
CA ARG A 96 16.93 13.96 13.37
C ARG A 96 15.46 13.99 13.79
N LEU A 97 14.59 14.60 12.98
CA LEU A 97 13.13 14.57 13.18
C LEU A 97 12.48 13.27 12.69
N GLY A 98 13.21 12.37 12.02
CA GLY A 98 12.67 11.14 11.43
C GLY A 98 11.82 11.36 10.18
N LEU A 99 11.79 12.58 9.64
CA LEU A 99 11.07 12.91 8.40
C LEU A 99 11.82 12.40 7.16
N ILE A 100 13.15 12.25 7.26
CA ILE A 100 14.01 11.62 6.25
C ILE A 100 14.84 10.54 6.94
N LEU A 101 14.96 9.38 6.30
CA LEU A 101 15.75 8.25 6.80
C LEU A 101 17.05 8.12 5.98
N THR A 102 18.12 7.72 6.64
CA THR A 102 19.33 7.25 5.94
C THR A 102 19.13 5.82 5.53
N VAL A 103 19.43 5.53 4.28
CA VAL A 103 19.37 4.17 3.74
C VAL A 103 20.70 3.80 3.13
N ARG A 104 21.08 2.53 3.18
CA ARG A 104 22.33 2.04 2.62
C ARG A 104 22.09 0.77 1.81
N LYS A 105 22.66 0.74 0.61
CA LYS A 105 22.80 -0.47 -0.19
C LYS A 105 24.12 -1.13 0.20
N LEU A 106 24.05 -2.32 0.79
CA LEU A 106 25.17 -3.20 1.20
C LEU A 106 26.58 -2.55 1.14
N TRP A 107 27.22 -2.31 2.29
CA TRP A 107 28.60 -1.80 2.47
C TRP A 107 29.08 -0.62 1.57
N SER A 108 28.27 -0.06 0.67
CA SER A 108 28.78 0.77 -0.44
C SER A 108 28.06 2.11 -0.57
N GLU A 109 26.79 2.11 -0.95
CA GLU A 109 26.09 3.33 -1.36
C GLU A 109 25.11 3.79 -0.29
N VAL A 110 25.28 5.04 0.17
CA VAL A 110 24.34 5.73 1.07
C VAL A 110 23.34 6.50 0.23
N GLY A 111 22.10 6.53 0.69
CA GLY A 111 21.01 7.35 0.16
C GLY A 111 20.15 7.92 1.28
N TYR A 112 19.21 8.74 0.89
CA TYR A 112 18.26 9.39 1.76
C TYR A 112 16.84 9.13 1.26
N LEU A 113 15.92 8.86 2.17
CA LEU A 113 14.56 8.49 1.83
C LEU A 113 13.55 9.21 2.70
N MET A 114 12.63 9.95 2.08
CA MET A 114 11.45 10.47 2.77
C MET A 114 10.32 9.41 2.72
N PRO A 115 9.81 8.94 3.87
CA PRO A 115 8.73 7.95 3.91
C PRO A 115 7.46 8.42 3.20
N PHE A 116 6.66 7.47 2.70
CA PHE A 116 5.47 7.74 1.89
C PHE A 116 4.47 8.65 2.60
N GLU A 117 4.11 8.31 3.84
CA GLU A 117 3.10 9.05 4.62
C GLU A 117 3.58 10.49 4.88
N VAL A 118 4.85 10.65 5.25
CA VAL A 118 5.47 11.97 5.42
C VAL A 118 5.40 12.80 4.14
N ARG A 119 5.71 12.19 2.98
CA ARG A 119 5.61 12.87 1.68
C ARG A 119 4.20 13.30 1.35
N GLU A 120 3.21 12.42 1.53
CA GLU A 120 1.79 12.74 1.28
C GLU A 120 1.35 13.95 2.10
N MET A 121 1.70 13.97 3.39
CA MET A 121 1.33 15.04 4.32
C MET A 121 2.02 16.37 3.94
N LEU A 122 3.33 16.35 3.70
CA LEU A 122 4.08 17.55 3.33
C LEU A 122 3.67 18.08 1.94
N ALA A 123 3.38 17.20 0.98
CA ALA A 123 2.84 17.60 -0.32
C ALA A 123 1.48 18.30 -0.17
N THR A 124 0.61 17.76 0.70
CA THR A 124 -0.70 18.38 0.99
C THR A 124 -0.54 19.76 1.62
N MET A 125 0.42 19.93 2.54
CA MET A 125 0.72 21.23 3.15
C MET A 125 1.23 22.24 2.12
N LEU A 126 2.14 21.82 1.24
CA LEU A 126 2.68 22.65 0.15
C LEU A 126 1.57 23.12 -0.80
N GLN A 127 0.57 22.28 -1.06
CA GLN A 127 -0.58 22.65 -1.90
C GLN A 127 -1.51 23.66 -1.24
N ARG A 128 -1.66 23.62 0.08
CA ARG A 128 -2.54 24.53 0.84
C ARG A 128 -1.99 25.93 1.00
N THR A 129 -0.67 26.09 1.00
CA THR A 129 0.01 27.40 1.06
C THR A 129 0.05 28.10 -0.30
N ALA A 130 -0.17 27.38 -1.40
CA ALA A 130 -0.22 27.97 -2.73
C ALA A 130 -1.50 28.81 -2.93
N PRO A 131 -1.45 29.93 -3.69
CA PRO A 131 -2.63 30.74 -3.97
C PRO A 131 -3.72 29.91 -4.65
N ARG A 132 -4.83 29.68 -3.94
CA ARG A 132 -6.02 29.03 -4.53
C ARG A 132 -6.69 30.01 -5.47
N GLU A 133 -6.76 29.67 -6.74
CA GLU A 133 -7.74 30.30 -7.62
C GLU A 133 -9.13 29.96 -7.10
N LYS A 134 -10.00 30.98 -6.99
CA LYS A 134 -11.42 30.76 -6.74
C LYS A 134 -11.94 29.88 -7.86
N THR A 135 -12.21 28.62 -7.56
CA THR A 135 -12.79 27.70 -8.52
C THR A 135 -14.14 28.30 -8.95
N PRO A 136 -14.35 28.61 -10.24
CA PRO A 136 -15.69 28.98 -10.67
C PRO A 136 -16.64 27.84 -10.29
N VAL A 137 -17.78 28.23 -9.74
CA VAL A 137 -18.91 27.33 -9.42
C VAL A 137 -19.13 26.45 -10.64
N SER A 138 -19.24 25.14 -10.42
CA SER A 138 -19.47 24.18 -11.50
C SER A 138 -20.62 24.66 -12.37
N ASP A 139 -20.37 24.82 -13.67
CA ASP A 139 -21.47 24.83 -14.63
C ASP A 139 -22.29 23.55 -14.40
N PRO A 140 -23.61 23.59 -14.55
CA PRO A 140 -24.42 22.38 -14.59
C PRO A 140 -24.04 21.60 -15.84
N VAL A 141 -22.97 20.81 -15.76
CA VAL A 141 -22.48 19.98 -16.86
C VAL A 141 -23.44 18.79 -16.95
N GLN A 142 -24.17 18.66 -18.07
CA GLN A 142 -24.72 17.37 -18.50
C GLN A 142 -23.64 16.31 -18.33
N ALA A 143 -23.94 15.20 -17.65
CA ALA A 143 -22.93 14.20 -17.27
C ALA A 143 -21.94 13.95 -18.42
N PRO A 144 -20.69 14.45 -18.32
CA PRO A 144 -19.80 14.48 -19.46
C PRO A 144 -19.46 13.03 -19.83
N THR A 145 -19.60 12.69 -21.11
CA THR A 145 -19.39 11.31 -21.58
C THR A 145 -17.90 11.05 -21.81
N TYR A 146 -17.49 9.80 -21.58
CA TYR A 146 -16.15 9.32 -21.90
C TYR A 146 -16.26 8.04 -22.73
N TYR A 147 -15.28 7.81 -23.61
CA TYR A 147 -15.33 6.69 -24.57
C TYR A 147 -15.05 5.33 -23.91
N ILE A 148 -14.41 5.32 -22.74
CA ILE A 148 -14.22 4.11 -21.93
C ILE A 148 -15.26 4.12 -20.78
N PRO A 149 -16.07 3.06 -20.63
CA PRO A 149 -17.00 2.96 -19.50
C PRO A 149 -16.24 2.73 -18.19
N SER A 150 -16.71 3.34 -17.10
CA SER A 150 -16.16 3.07 -15.76
C SER A 150 -16.32 1.59 -15.38
N GLY A 151 -15.33 1.02 -14.70
CA GLY A 151 -15.50 -0.26 -14.04
C GLY A 151 -16.50 -0.17 -12.89
N ARG A 152 -17.08 -1.31 -12.50
CA ARG A 152 -18.09 -1.39 -11.42
C ARG A 152 -17.49 -1.31 -10.02
N GLY A 153 -16.17 -1.46 -9.91
CA GLY A 153 -15.44 -1.46 -8.66
C GLY A 153 -14.44 -2.61 -8.58
N ILE A 154 -13.16 -2.32 -8.39
CA ILE A 154 -12.10 -3.33 -8.31
C ILE A 154 -12.33 -4.36 -7.19
N HIS A 155 -13.00 -3.97 -6.11
CA HIS A 155 -13.37 -4.86 -5.02
C HIS A 155 -14.38 -5.96 -5.44
N LEU A 156 -15.28 -5.64 -6.39
CA LEU A 156 -16.21 -6.63 -6.95
C LEU A 156 -15.51 -7.59 -7.93
N ASP A 157 -14.52 -7.10 -8.68
CA ASP A 157 -13.68 -7.96 -9.53
C ASP A 157 -12.80 -8.89 -8.69
N LEU A 158 -12.27 -8.40 -7.56
CA LEU A 158 -11.52 -9.22 -6.60
C LEU A 158 -12.40 -10.30 -5.95
N ILE A 159 -13.60 -9.98 -5.44
CA ILE A 159 -14.46 -11.02 -4.85
C ILE A 159 -14.90 -12.05 -5.91
N ALA A 160 -15.15 -11.64 -7.16
CA ALA A 160 -15.45 -12.57 -8.24
C ALA A 160 -14.29 -13.56 -8.48
N LEU A 161 -13.04 -13.08 -8.49
CA LEU A 161 -11.85 -13.94 -8.55
C LEU A 161 -11.78 -14.91 -7.36
N LEU A 162 -11.98 -14.42 -6.13
CA LEU A 162 -11.89 -15.25 -4.93
C LEU A 162 -12.97 -16.35 -4.91
N LEU A 163 -14.21 -16.02 -5.32
CA LEU A 163 -15.30 -16.98 -5.46
C LEU A 163 -14.96 -18.04 -6.51
N PHE A 164 -14.40 -17.64 -7.65
CA PHE A 164 -13.97 -18.57 -8.69
C PHE A 164 -12.90 -19.55 -8.17
N ILE A 165 -11.89 -19.07 -7.42
CA ILE A 165 -10.84 -19.93 -6.85
C ILE A 165 -11.39 -20.84 -5.75
N ARG A 166 -12.39 -20.39 -4.97
CA ARG A 166 -13.06 -21.23 -3.96
C ARG A 166 -13.79 -22.41 -4.61
N GLU A 167 -14.42 -22.18 -5.75
CA GLU A 167 -15.33 -23.13 -6.40
C GLU A 167 -14.64 -24.01 -7.44
N HIS A 168 -13.47 -23.61 -7.91
CA HIS A 168 -12.72 -24.31 -8.94
C HIS A 168 -11.27 -24.50 -8.52
N GLU A 169 -10.74 -25.69 -8.80
CA GLU A 169 -9.29 -25.85 -8.79
C GLU A 169 -8.69 -25.08 -9.96
N VAL A 170 -7.80 -24.12 -9.67
CA VAL A 170 -7.13 -23.31 -10.69
C VAL A 170 -5.68 -23.78 -10.83
N PRO A 171 -5.39 -24.72 -11.75
CA PRO A 171 -4.05 -25.25 -11.94
C PRO A 171 -3.14 -24.21 -12.62
N LEU A 172 -1.89 -24.22 -12.20
CA LEU A 172 -0.79 -23.48 -12.82
C LEU A 172 -0.03 -24.39 -13.79
N THR A 173 0.48 -23.81 -14.86
CA THR A 173 1.41 -24.47 -15.78
C THR A 173 2.80 -24.60 -15.14
N GLN A 174 3.70 -25.35 -15.79
CA GLN A 174 5.12 -25.42 -15.39
C GLN A 174 5.80 -24.04 -15.37
N LYS A 175 5.31 -23.08 -16.16
CA LYS A 175 5.78 -21.69 -16.18
C LYS A 175 5.14 -20.82 -15.09
N LYS A 176 4.40 -21.41 -14.14
CA LYS A 176 3.63 -20.72 -13.08
C LYS A 176 2.54 -19.77 -13.61
N THR A 177 2.00 -20.05 -14.80
CA THR A 177 0.92 -19.27 -15.42
C THR A 177 -0.41 -20.00 -15.27
N ILE A 178 -1.56 -19.31 -15.35
CA ILE A 178 -2.87 -19.95 -15.23
C ILE A 178 -3.17 -20.80 -16.47
N HIS A 179 -3.73 -21.98 -16.27
CA HIS A 179 -4.16 -22.84 -17.38
C HIS A 179 -5.28 -22.19 -18.22
N ARG A 180 -5.18 -22.29 -19.56
CA ARG A 180 -6.06 -21.58 -20.53
C ARG A 180 -7.55 -21.74 -20.28
N ARG A 181 -8.02 -22.93 -19.90
CA ARG A 181 -9.44 -23.21 -19.62
C ARG A 181 -9.98 -22.41 -18.42
N ALA A 182 -9.17 -22.24 -17.37
CA ALA A 182 -9.55 -21.42 -16.23
C ALA A 182 -9.47 -19.93 -16.58
N LEU A 183 -8.46 -19.54 -17.37
CA LEU A 183 -8.27 -18.17 -17.82
C LEU A 183 -9.48 -17.65 -18.60
N VAL A 184 -9.98 -18.40 -19.59
CA VAL A 184 -11.16 -17.99 -20.39
C VAL A 184 -12.38 -17.68 -19.50
N LYS A 185 -12.61 -18.49 -18.45
CA LYS A 185 -13.72 -18.24 -17.53
C LYS A 185 -13.50 -17.02 -16.63
N LEU A 186 -12.25 -16.76 -16.22
CA LEU A 186 -11.91 -15.58 -15.42
C LEU A 186 -12.11 -14.28 -16.21
N GLU A 187 -11.79 -14.28 -17.51
CA GLU A 187 -11.92 -13.09 -18.37
C GLU A 187 -13.34 -12.52 -18.38
N ASP A 188 -14.35 -13.39 -18.35
CA ASP A 188 -15.78 -13.02 -18.38
C ASP A 188 -16.28 -12.48 -17.02
N LEU A 189 -15.53 -12.71 -15.94
CA LEU A 189 -15.94 -12.27 -14.60
C LEU A 189 -15.68 -10.80 -14.36
N PHE A 190 -14.71 -10.16 -15.05
CA PHE A 190 -14.19 -8.86 -14.66
C PHE A 190 -14.86 -7.69 -15.39
N SER A 191 -15.13 -6.61 -14.66
CA SER A 191 -15.55 -5.34 -15.25
C SER A 191 -14.37 -4.50 -15.75
N LEU A 192 -13.19 -4.69 -15.15
CA LEU A 192 -11.94 -4.13 -15.65
C LEU A 192 -11.73 -4.57 -17.10
N THR A 193 -11.14 -3.72 -17.93
CA THR A 193 -10.89 -4.00 -19.35
C THR A 193 -9.42 -3.78 -19.63
N ASP A 194 -8.92 -4.33 -20.74
CA ASP A 194 -7.50 -4.12 -21.10
C ASP A 194 -7.19 -2.65 -21.38
N ALA A 195 -8.17 -1.89 -21.90
CA ALA A 195 -8.02 -0.45 -22.14
C ALA A 195 -7.80 0.34 -20.84
N HIS A 196 -8.39 -0.09 -19.72
CA HIS A 196 -8.19 0.56 -18.43
C HIS A 196 -6.75 0.50 -17.92
N VAL A 197 -6.05 -0.60 -18.21
CA VAL A 197 -4.74 -0.90 -17.59
C VAL A 197 -3.62 -1.07 -18.60
N ALA A 198 -3.83 -0.69 -19.86
CA ALA A 198 -2.85 -0.80 -20.93
C ALA A 198 -1.52 -0.11 -20.58
N GLY A 199 -1.57 1.08 -19.97
CA GLY A 199 -0.39 1.82 -19.52
C GLY A 199 0.42 1.07 -18.46
N TRP A 200 -0.23 0.50 -17.44
CA TRP A 200 0.43 -0.32 -16.41
C TRP A 200 0.97 -1.63 -16.97
N PHE A 201 0.18 -2.31 -17.80
CA PHE A 201 0.57 -3.58 -18.36
C PHE A 201 1.78 -3.45 -19.29
N SER A 202 1.80 -2.43 -20.14
CA SER A 202 2.91 -2.19 -21.06
C SER A 202 4.21 -1.83 -20.31
N SER A 203 4.14 -1.03 -19.25
CA SER A 203 5.31 -0.51 -18.53
C SER A 203 5.85 -1.43 -17.43
N LEU A 204 4.98 -2.10 -16.66
CA LEU A 204 5.36 -2.81 -15.43
C LEU A 204 5.50 -4.33 -15.62
N PHE A 205 4.67 -4.94 -16.46
CA PHE A 205 4.60 -6.40 -16.53
C PHE A 205 5.68 -6.99 -17.44
N PRO A 206 6.33 -8.09 -17.01
CA PRO A 206 7.38 -8.74 -17.79
C PRO A 206 6.81 -9.41 -19.05
N PRO A 207 7.63 -9.62 -20.10
CA PRO A 207 7.19 -10.27 -21.35
C PRO A 207 6.47 -11.61 -21.12
N ALA A 208 6.97 -12.43 -20.19
CA ALA A 208 6.35 -13.72 -19.86
C ALA A 208 4.91 -13.59 -19.34
N ALA A 209 4.60 -12.55 -18.54
CA ALA A 209 3.24 -12.27 -18.10
C ALA A 209 2.36 -11.80 -19.27
N LYS A 210 2.94 -10.99 -20.17
CA LYS A 210 2.25 -10.46 -21.35
C LYS A 210 1.83 -11.52 -22.36
N GLU A 211 2.60 -12.60 -22.46
CA GLU A 211 2.27 -13.76 -23.32
C GLU A 211 1.22 -14.69 -22.70
N SER A 212 0.98 -14.58 -21.38
CA SER A 212 0.22 -15.58 -20.62
C SER A 212 -1.23 -15.22 -20.39
N CYS A 213 -1.51 -13.94 -20.13
CA CYS A 213 -2.82 -13.44 -19.73
C CYS A 213 -3.10 -12.07 -20.38
N SER A 214 -4.37 -11.68 -20.41
CA SER A 214 -4.75 -10.30 -20.75
C SER A 214 -4.20 -9.29 -19.74
N ALA A 215 -4.27 -8.01 -20.11
CA ALA A 215 -3.81 -6.93 -19.24
C ALA A 215 -4.66 -6.84 -17.97
N LYS A 216 -5.99 -6.91 -18.11
CA LYS A 216 -6.92 -6.86 -16.97
C LYS A 216 -6.69 -8.01 -15.99
N THR A 217 -6.54 -9.24 -16.49
CA THR A 217 -6.40 -10.43 -15.64
C THR A 217 -5.06 -10.40 -14.92
N SER A 218 -4.00 -9.94 -15.58
CA SER A 218 -2.68 -9.79 -14.96
C SER A 218 -2.70 -8.80 -13.80
N VAL A 219 -3.37 -7.65 -13.95
CA VAL A 219 -3.50 -6.66 -12.88
C VAL A 219 -4.32 -7.19 -11.71
N ILE A 220 -5.46 -7.84 -11.96
CA ILE A 220 -6.32 -8.37 -10.88
C ILE A 220 -5.61 -9.47 -10.09
N LEU A 221 -4.90 -10.38 -10.77
CA LEU A 221 -4.12 -11.44 -10.13
C LEU A 221 -2.96 -10.88 -9.31
N ASP A 222 -2.20 -9.94 -9.88
CA ASP A 222 -1.10 -9.28 -9.18
C ASP A 222 -1.61 -8.53 -7.94
N LEU A 223 -2.72 -7.80 -8.06
CA LEU A 223 -3.35 -7.12 -6.94
C LEU A 223 -3.78 -8.10 -5.84
N ALA A 224 -4.40 -9.23 -6.19
CA ALA A 224 -4.81 -10.25 -5.24
C ALA A 224 -3.60 -10.92 -4.53
N LEU A 225 -2.48 -11.10 -5.24
CA LEU A 225 -1.22 -11.60 -4.67
C LEU A 225 -0.60 -10.58 -3.70
N ARG A 226 -0.51 -9.30 -4.10
CA ARG A 226 0.05 -8.22 -3.25
C ARG A 226 -0.80 -7.95 -2.01
N LEU A 227 -2.11 -8.14 -2.10
CA LEU A 227 -3.01 -8.10 -0.94
C LEU A 227 -2.96 -9.39 -0.10
N SER A 228 -2.16 -10.39 -0.51
CA SER A 228 -2.04 -11.70 0.13
C SER A 228 -3.38 -12.45 0.26
N LEU A 229 -4.33 -12.18 -0.65
CA LEU A 229 -5.62 -12.87 -0.68
C LEU A 229 -5.49 -14.26 -1.31
N ILE A 230 -4.52 -14.41 -2.23
CA ILE A 230 -4.21 -15.65 -2.92
C ILE A 230 -2.71 -15.92 -2.87
N ARG A 231 -2.33 -17.18 -3.05
CA ARG A 231 -0.93 -17.62 -3.20
C ARG A 231 -0.80 -18.71 -4.26
N MET A 232 0.38 -18.79 -4.86
CA MET A 232 0.74 -19.89 -5.76
C MET A 232 1.41 -21.00 -4.97
N GLU A 233 0.74 -22.14 -4.80
CA GLU A 233 1.20 -23.24 -3.96
C GLU A 233 0.95 -24.58 -4.67
N GLN A 234 1.95 -25.47 -4.68
CA GLN A 234 1.85 -26.82 -5.26
C GLN A 234 1.32 -26.83 -6.72
N GLY A 235 1.74 -25.84 -7.53
CA GLY A 235 1.28 -25.71 -8.92
C GLY A 235 -0.20 -25.34 -9.06
N ARG A 236 -0.81 -24.69 -8.06
CA ARG A 236 -2.20 -24.23 -8.08
C ARG A 236 -2.31 -22.84 -7.45
N LEU A 237 -3.35 -22.09 -7.81
CA LEU A 237 -3.76 -20.91 -7.04
C LEU A 237 -4.63 -21.36 -5.86
N ARG A 238 -4.31 -20.84 -4.67
CA ARG A 238 -5.08 -21.09 -3.44
C ARG A 238 -5.40 -19.79 -2.73
N LEU A 239 -6.55 -19.79 -2.05
CA LEU A 239 -6.93 -18.71 -1.15
C LEU A 239 -6.11 -18.77 0.13
N VAL A 240 -5.76 -17.60 0.66
CA VAL A 240 -5.23 -17.47 2.02
C VAL A 240 -6.40 -17.18 2.95
N ALA A 241 -6.99 -18.23 3.54
CA ALA A 241 -8.30 -18.18 4.20
C ALA A 241 -8.42 -17.05 5.25
N GLU A 242 -7.42 -16.90 6.12
CA GLU A 242 -7.39 -15.84 7.14
C GLU A 242 -7.40 -14.44 6.52
N ARG A 243 -6.57 -14.20 5.50
CA ARG A 243 -6.50 -12.90 4.81
C ARG A 243 -7.77 -12.58 4.04
N VAL A 244 -8.40 -13.59 3.43
CA VAL A 244 -9.70 -13.42 2.78
C VAL A 244 -10.76 -13.05 3.81
N ALA A 245 -10.83 -13.75 4.95
CA ALA A 245 -11.77 -13.42 6.02
C ALA A 245 -11.56 -11.99 6.55
N GLU A 246 -10.31 -11.61 6.87
CA GLU A 246 -9.95 -10.25 7.29
C GLU A 246 -10.37 -9.19 6.27
N TRP A 247 -10.21 -9.47 4.98
CA TRP A 247 -10.57 -8.55 3.90
C TRP A 247 -12.08 -8.43 3.70
N LEU A 248 -12.83 -9.52 3.81
CA LEU A 248 -14.28 -9.54 3.73
C LEU A 248 -14.92 -8.78 4.91
N ASP A 249 -14.34 -8.92 6.11
CA ASP A 249 -14.80 -8.24 7.33
C ASP A 249 -14.39 -6.77 7.44
N ALA A 250 -13.34 -6.35 6.72
CA ALA A 250 -12.88 -4.96 6.76
C ALA A 250 -13.97 -3.97 6.26
N PRO A 251 -14.10 -2.77 6.88
CA PRO A 251 -14.94 -1.71 6.33
C PRO A 251 -14.54 -1.31 4.91
N ALA A 252 -15.48 -0.81 4.10
CA ALA A 252 -15.24 -0.41 2.72
C ALA A 252 -14.08 0.60 2.59
N ALA A 253 -14.03 1.60 3.49
CA ALA A 253 -12.96 2.59 3.54
C ALA A 253 -11.57 1.96 3.80
N VAL A 254 -11.50 0.95 4.66
CA VAL A 254 -10.24 0.23 4.97
C VAL A 254 -9.79 -0.59 3.76
N ARG A 255 -10.72 -1.31 3.09
CA ARG A 255 -10.40 -2.02 1.84
C ARG A 255 -9.90 -1.07 0.77
N TRP A 256 -10.60 0.05 0.56
CA TRP A 256 -10.19 1.06 -0.41
C TRP A 256 -8.79 1.59 -0.11
N SER A 257 -8.52 1.97 1.14
CA SER A 257 -7.20 2.46 1.56
C SER A 257 -6.10 1.43 1.30
N ARG A 258 -6.34 0.14 1.60
CA ARG A 258 -5.38 -0.94 1.31
C ARG A 258 -5.10 -1.08 -0.19
N ILE A 259 -6.14 -1.07 -1.04
CA ILE A 259 -5.98 -1.21 -2.50
C ILE A 259 -5.30 0.04 -3.09
N MET A 260 -5.71 1.24 -2.67
CA MET A 260 -5.08 2.51 -3.08
C MET A 260 -3.61 2.53 -2.69
N HIS A 261 -3.27 2.07 -1.48
CA HIS A 261 -1.89 1.96 -1.05
C HIS A 261 -1.08 1.02 -1.97
N VAL A 262 -1.61 -0.16 -2.32
CA VAL A 262 -0.95 -1.06 -3.27
C VAL A 262 -0.78 -0.39 -4.65
N ALA A 263 -1.80 0.30 -5.15
CA ALA A 263 -1.73 1.03 -6.41
C ALA A 263 -0.63 2.10 -6.39
N MET A 264 -0.59 2.94 -5.36
CA MET A 264 0.43 4.00 -5.24
C MET A 264 1.85 3.44 -5.01
N SER A 265 1.99 2.34 -4.29
CA SER A 265 3.29 1.77 -3.93
C SER A 265 3.93 0.91 -5.02
N HIS A 266 3.14 0.35 -5.94
CA HIS A 266 3.62 -0.63 -6.91
C HIS A 266 3.26 -0.32 -8.36
N TYR A 267 2.13 0.38 -8.60
CA TYR A 267 1.64 0.64 -9.95
C TYR A 267 1.91 2.07 -10.42
N LEU A 268 1.94 3.03 -9.50
CA LEU A 268 2.25 4.42 -9.83
C LEU A 268 3.72 4.53 -10.29
N PRO A 269 3.99 4.97 -11.53
CA PRO A 269 5.35 5.16 -12.00
C PRO A 269 6.13 6.13 -11.11
N ALA A 270 7.44 5.89 -10.96
CA ALA A 270 8.29 6.66 -10.05
C ALA A 270 8.66 8.06 -10.60
N HIS A 271 7.68 8.82 -11.09
CA HIS A 271 7.84 10.22 -11.48
C HIS A 271 7.32 11.14 -10.37
N PRO A 272 8.14 12.08 -9.85
CA PRO A 272 7.71 12.96 -8.76
C PRO A 272 6.42 13.74 -9.07
N TRP A 273 6.22 14.16 -10.32
CA TRP A 273 5.03 14.91 -10.73
C TRP A 273 3.75 14.05 -10.77
N LEU A 274 3.83 12.76 -11.12
CA LEU A 274 2.68 11.84 -11.07
C LEU A 274 2.28 11.55 -9.63
N GLU A 275 3.27 11.40 -8.75
CA GLU A 275 3.03 11.24 -7.32
C GLU A 275 2.43 12.51 -6.70
N GLY A 276 2.96 13.68 -7.07
CA GLY A 276 2.35 14.97 -6.75
C GLY A 276 0.91 15.08 -7.25
N ALA A 277 0.62 14.61 -8.46
CA ALA A 277 -0.74 14.56 -9.02
C ALA A 277 -1.65 13.65 -8.18
N ALA A 278 -1.21 12.45 -7.83
CA ALA A 278 -1.97 11.51 -7.02
C ALA A 278 -2.27 12.07 -5.62
N PHE A 279 -1.29 12.70 -4.95
CA PHE A 279 -1.50 13.38 -3.68
C PHE A 279 -2.47 14.55 -3.81
N ALA A 280 -2.33 15.36 -4.87
CA ALA A 280 -3.24 16.45 -5.12
C ALA A 280 -4.67 15.95 -5.31
N MET A 281 -4.88 14.92 -6.13
CA MET A 281 -6.20 14.32 -6.31
C MET A 281 -6.82 13.86 -5.00
N ASN A 282 -6.04 13.32 -4.05
CA ASN A 282 -6.54 12.85 -2.75
C ASN A 282 -7.05 13.99 -1.84
N ASP A 283 -6.47 15.20 -1.92
CA ASP A 283 -6.95 16.41 -1.18
C ASP A 283 -8.15 17.09 -1.87
N HIS A 284 -8.47 16.77 -3.14
CA HIS A 284 -9.62 17.35 -3.84
C HIS A 284 -10.96 16.83 -3.28
N GLY A 285 -11.92 17.75 -3.15
CA GLY A 285 -13.28 17.43 -2.70
C GLY A 285 -13.99 16.40 -3.60
N HIS A 286 -14.66 15.44 -2.97
CA HIS A 286 -15.09 14.20 -3.63
C HIS A 286 -16.27 14.34 -4.62
N ASP A 287 -17.03 15.42 -4.58
CA ASP A 287 -18.24 15.57 -5.42
C ASP A 287 -18.09 16.58 -6.58
N ARG A 288 -16.87 17.05 -6.86
CA ARG A 288 -16.64 18.13 -7.84
C ARG A 288 -15.86 17.65 -9.05
N TRP A 289 -16.37 17.99 -10.23
CA TRP A 289 -15.62 17.85 -11.48
C TRP A 289 -14.46 18.83 -11.53
N SER A 290 -13.27 18.30 -11.82
CA SER A 290 -12.02 19.06 -11.95
C SER A 290 -11.41 18.83 -13.32
N ALA A 291 -10.91 19.89 -13.96
CA ALA A 291 -10.20 19.77 -15.23
C ALA A 291 -8.80 19.21 -15.02
N VAL A 292 -8.37 18.27 -15.87
CA VAL A 292 -7.02 17.68 -15.79
C VAL A 292 -5.94 18.72 -16.07
N ASP A 293 -6.17 19.62 -17.03
CA ASP A 293 -5.21 20.69 -17.35
C ASP A 293 -4.94 21.60 -16.14
N ARG A 294 -5.98 21.92 -15.36
CA ARG A 294 -5.82 22.71 -14.12
C ARG A 294 -4.99 22.00 -13.06
N LEU A 295 -5.11 20.67 -12.96
CA LEU A 295 -4.27 19.86 -12.07
C LEU A 295 -2.80 19.96 -12.50
N LEU A 296 -2.52 19.78 -13.79
CA LEU A 296 -1.16 19.87 -14.35
C LEU A 296 -0.57 21.28 -14.20
N ASP A 297 -1.35 22.33 -14.46
CA ASP A 297 -0.92 23.73 -14.29
C ASP A 297 -0.63 24.07 -12.83
N ASN A 298 -1.42 23.54 -11.90
CA ASN A 298 -1.14 23.69 -10.47
C ASN A 298 0.18 23.02 -10.09
N LEU A 299 0.46 21.82 -10.58
CA LEU A 299 1.74 21.14 -10.34
C LEU A 299 2.92 21.94 -10.89
N LYS A 300 2.81 22.51 -12.09
CA LYS A 300 3.83 23.41 -12.66
C LYS A 300 4.09 24.61 -11.76
N ARG A 301 3.03 25.26 -11.24
CA ARG A 301 3.15 26.39 -10.30
C ARG A 301 3.81 26.02 -8.97
N LEU A 302 3.58 24.79 -8.49
CA LEU A 302 4.24 24.26 -7.29
C LEU A 302 5.73 23.94 -7.52
N GLY A 303 6.17 23.89 -8.78
CA GLY A 303 7.57 23.68 -9.18
C GLY A 303 7.87 22.27 -9.69
N TYR A 304 6.87 21.44 -9.93
CA TYR A 304 7.07 20.13 -10.56
C TYR A 304 7.52 20.31 -12.03
N GLN A 305 8.47 19.47 -12.44
CA GLN A 305 8.86 19.35 -13.84
C GLN A 305 7.95 18.32 -14.52
N LEU A 306 7.14 18.79 -15.47
CA LEU A 306 6.22 17.95 -16.25
C LEU A 306 6.83 17.70 -17.64
N PRO A 307 6.73 16.47 -18.17
CA PRO A 307 7.09 16.18 -19.56
C PRO A 307 6.07 16.80 -20.53
N ASP A 308 6.46 16.91 -21.81
CA ASP A 308 5.60 17.52 -22.85
C ASP A 308 4.30 16.74 -23.07
N ASP A 309 4.34 15.42 -22.89
CA ASP A 309 3.22 14.49 -23.02
C ASP A 309 2.51 14.17 -21.68
N ALA A 310 2.69 15.01 -20.65
CA ALA A 310 2.15 14.78 -19.30
C ALA A 310 0.65 14.45 -19.26
N LEU A 311 -0.16 15.09 -20.13
CA LEU A 311 -1.61 14.80 -20.22
C LEU A 311 -1.87 13.36 -20.68
N HIS A 312 -1.15 12.89 -21.68
CA HIS A 312 -1.28 11.51 -22.16
C HIS A 312 -0.80 10.52 -21.09
N MET A 313 0.36 10.78 -20.49
CA MET A 313 0.94 9.93 -19.45
C MET A 313 0.01 9.79 -18.24
N ILE A 314 -0.52 10.89 -17.69
CA ILE A 314 -1.40 10.81 -16.51
C ILE A 314 -2.71 10.10 -16.84
N VAL A 315 -3.21 10.24 -18.08
CA VAL A 315 -4.42 9.55 -18.53
C VAL A 315 -4.19 8.04 -18.57
N GLU A 316 -3.17 7.57 -19.29
CA GLU A 316 -2.92 6.13 -19.45
C GLU A 316 -2.38 5.43 -18.20
N GLN A 317 -1.52 6.13 -17.43
CA GLN A 317 -0.79 5.52 -16.31
C GLN A 317 -1.45 5.75 -14.95
N TRP A 318 -2.50 6.57 -14.89
CA TRP A 318 -3.20 6.82 -13.62
C TRP A 318 -4.72 6.91 -13.78
N LEU A 319 -5.24 7.82 -14.62
CA LEU A 319 -6.68 8.05 -14.68
C LEU A 319 -7.47 6.87 -15.28
N HIS A 320 -7.00 6.24 -16.35
CA HIS A 320 -7.62 5.04 -16.92
C HIS A 320 -7.66 3.87 -15.92
N PRO A 321 -6.58 3.56 -15.19
CA PRO A 321 -6.65 2.55 -14.13
C PRO A 321 -7.63 2.92 -13.02
N LEU A 322 -7.65 4.18 -12.56
CA LEU A 322 -8.60 4.63 -11.54
C LEU A 322 -10.06 4.55 -12.03
N LEU A 323 -10.31 4.84 -13.32
CA LEU A 323 -11.60 4.68 -13.97
C LEU A 323 -12.01 3.20 -14.01
N GLY A 324 -11.08 2.32 -14.39
CA GLY A 324 -11.32 0.87 -14.41
C GLY A 324 -11.55 0.28 -13.02
N PHE A 325 -10.93 0.86 -11.99
CA PHE A 325 -11.19 0.47 -10.60
C PHE A 325 -12.53 0.99 -10.08
N GLY A 326 -13.26 1.80 -10.88
CA GLY A 326 -14.52 2.43 -10.51
C GLY A 326 -14.36 3.58 -9.53
N TRP A 327 -13.12 4.11 -9.36
CA TRP A 327 -12.83 5.12 -8.35
C TRP A 327 -13.02 6.56 -8.82
N ILE A 328 -12.92 6.78 -10.11
CA ILE A 328 -13.18 8.09 -10.69
C ILE A 328 -14.16 7.95 -11.83
N GLN A 329 -14.73 9.07 -12.22
CA GLN A 329 -15.41 9.23 -13.49
C GLN A 329 -14.62 10.20 -14.33
N LEU A 330 -14.53 9.92 -15.63
CA LEU A 330 -13.95 10.79 -16.63
C LEU A 330 -15.05 11.31 -17.55
N GLY A 331 -14.79 12.44 -18.19
CA GLY A 331 -15.66 12.96 -19.24
C GLY A 331 -15.08 14.19 -19.92
N HIS A 332 -15.50 14.43 -21.16
CA HIS A 332 -15.18 15.65 -21.87
C HIS A 332 -16.27 16.70 -21.64
N ALA A 333 -15.87 17.91 -21.26
CA ALA A 333 -16.77 19.06 -21.27
C ALA A 333 -17.00 19.54 -22.72
N GLY A 334 -17.99 20.42 -22.94
CA GLY A 334 -18.35 20.92 -24.28
C GLY A 334 -17.21 21.61 -25.05
N ASN A 335 -16.14 22.04 -24.35
CA ASN A 335 -14.90 22.57 -24.95
C ASN A 335 -13.83 21.48 -25.20
N ASN A 336 -14.21 20.21 -25.18
CA ASN A 336 -13.34 19.03 -25.25
C ASN A 336 -12.31 18.90 -24.09
N SER A 337 -12.38 19.75 -23.06
CA SER A 337 -11.49 19.66 -21.90
C SER A 337 -11.80 18.41 -21.09
N LEU A 338 -10.77 17.61 -20.82
CA LEU A 338 -10.88 16.40 -20.02
C LEU A 338 -11.10 16.75 -18.55
N ARG A 339 -12.15 16.18 -17.96
CA ARG A 339 -12.49 16.34 -16.54
C ARG A 339 -12.54 15.01 -15.84
N TRP A 340 -12.28 15.07 -14.54
CA TRP A 340 -12.37 13.93 -13.64
C TRP A 340 -13.13 14.31 -12.36
N ARG A 341 -13.73 13.33 -11.69
CA ARG A 341 -14.23 13.44 -10.31
C ARG A 341 -14.08 12.11 -9.58
N TRP A 342 -13.97 12.14 -8.26
CA TRP A 342 -14.10 10.92 -7.45
C TRP A 342 -15.51 10.33 -7.60
N ASN A 343 -15.62 9.01 -7.61
CA ASN A 343 -16.91 8.34 -7.55
C ASN A 343 -17.43 8.35 -6.10
N PRO A 344 -18.58 8.98 -5.80
CA PRO A 344 -19.10 9.09 -4.44
C PRO A 344 -19.46 7.73 -3.83
N LEU A 345 -19.75 6.71 -4.65
CA LEU A 345 -20.17 5.38 -4.18
C LEU A 345 -19.06 4.64 -3.40
N ILE A 346 -17.79 4.93 -3.66
CA ILE A 346 -16.64 4.26 -3.02
C ILE A 346 -16.65 4.45 -1.49
N ARG A 347 -17.14 5.61 -1.05
CA ARG A 347 -17.07 6.07 0.35
C ARG A 347 -18.42 6.04 1.04
N ARG A 348 -19.48 5.61 0.34
CA ARG A 348 -20.75 5.33 1.00
C ARG A 348 -20.60 4.13 1.91
N GLU A 349 -21.32 4.19 3.02
CA GLU A 349 -21.49 3.03 3.89
C GLU A 349 -22.21 1.92 3.14
N SER A 350 -22.08 0.69 3.64
CA SER A 350 -22.74 -0.45 3.02
C SER A 350 -24.24 -0.24 2.94
N GLU A 351 -24.83 -0.65 1.82
CA GLU A 351 -26.29 -0.70 1.70
C GLU A 351 -26.84 -1.89 2.48
N ASP A 352 -28.03 -1.70 3.06
CA ASP A 352 -28.71 -2.72 3.84
C ASP A 352 -29.55 -3.61 2.92
N GLY A 353 -29.07 -4.85 2.80
CA GLY A 353 -29.86 -5.98 2.34
C GLY A 353 -30.02 -6.11 0.82
N TRP A 354 -30.85 -7.07 0.43
CA TRP A 354 -31.13 -7.48 -0.95
C TRP A 354 -32.62 -7.71 -1.14
N TYR A 355 -33.01 -7.88 -2.40
CA TYR A 355 -34.38 -8.23 -2.79
C TYR A 355 -34.42 -9.67 -3.26
N VAL A 356 -35.39 -10.44 -2.79
CA VAL A 356 -35.59 -11.84 -3.20
C VAL A 356 -36.86 -11.95 -4.02
N GLN A 357 -36.74 -12.48 -5.24
CA GLN A 357 -37.87 -12.74 -6.12
C GLN A 357 -38.51 -14.11 -5.83
N PRO A 358 -39.81 -14.32 -6.14
CA PRO A 358 -40.47 -15.62 -5.98
C PRO A 358 -39.82 -16.77 -6.76
N THR A 359 -39.04 -16.46 -7.78
CA THR A 359 -38.26 -17.39 -8.61
C THR A 359 -37.03 -17.97 -7.92
N GLY A 360 -36.63 -17.42 -6.77
CA GLY A 360 -35.34 -17.73 -6.12
C GLY A 360 -34.17 -16.88 -6.62
N GLU A 361 -34.43 -15.84 -7.40
CA GLU A 361 -33.42 -14.86 -7.78
C GLU A 361 -33.27 -13.79 -6.70
N VAL A 362 -32.03 -13.56 -6.25
CA VAL A 362 -31.67 -12.53 -5.27
C VAL A 362 -30.94 -11.38 -5.98
N LEU A 363 -31.52 -10.18 -5.92
CA LEU A 363 -30.94 -8.95 -6.44
C LEU A 363 -30.24 -8.20 -5.31
N VAL A 364 -28.92 -8.13 -5.40
CA VAL A 364 -28.03 -7.60 -4.39
C VAL A 364 -27.46 -6.26 -4.87
N PRO A 365 -27.75 -5.15 -4.18
CA PRO A 365 -27.12 -3.87 -4.47
C PRO A 365 -25.58 -3.92 -4.36
N PRO A 366 -24.84 -3.10 -5.14
CA PRO A 366 -23.38 -3.17 -5.23
C PRO A 366 -22.63 -2.80 -3.95
N LEU A 367 -23.29 -2.10 -3.01
CA LEU A 367 -22.70 -1.69 -1.73
C LEU A 367 -22.99 -2.65 -0.58
N VAL A 368 -23.70 -3.77 -0.82
CA VAL A 368 -23.87 -4.82 0.20
C VAL A 368 -22.51 -5.38 0.60
N SER A 369 -22.36 -5.73 1.88
CA SER A 369 -21.08 -6.18 2.40
C SER A 369 -20.55 -7.41 1.63
N LEU A 370 -19.25 -7.38 1.32
CA LEU A 370 -18.58 -8.46 0.60
C LEU A 370 -18.69 -9.81 1.32
N LYS A 371 -18.69 -9.80 2.65
CA LYS A 371 -18.94 -10.99 3.47
C LYS A 371 -20.32 -11.58 3.23
N ARG A 372 -21.36 -10.73 3.14
CA ARG A 372 -22.72 -11.19 2.84
C ARG A 372 -22.82 -11.78 1.44
N ILE A 373 -22.18 -11.17 0.43
CA ILE A 373 -22.09 -11.74 -0.93
C ILE A 373 -21.35 -13.10 -0.91
N TRP A 374 -20.25 -13.18 -0.17
CA TRP A 374 -19.47 -14.40 -0.01
C TRP A 374 -20.27 -15.55 0.63
N GLU A 375 -21.08 -15.26 1.65
CA GLU A 375 -21.95 -16.27 2.27
C GLU A 375 -23.16 -16.61 1.38
N LEU A 376 -23.77 -15.62 0.72
CA LEU A 376 -24.88 -15.83 -0.21
C LEU A 376 -24.51 -16.76 -1.37
N SER A 377 -23.29 -16.66 -1.88
CA SER A 377 -22.78 -17.57 -2.92
C SER A 377 -22.68 -19.05 -2.50
N ARG A 378 -22.81 -19.38 -1.20
CA ARG A 378 -22.93 -20.78 -0.77
C ARG A 378 -24.32 -21.37 -1.06
N LEU A 379 -25.32 -20.52 -1.29
CA LEU A 379 -26.71 -20.92 -1.51
C LEU A 379 -27.10 -20.84 -3.00
N GLY A 380 -26.36 -20.08 -3.80
CA GLY A 380 -26.67 -19.85 -5.21
C GLY A 380 -25.46 -19.45 -6.06
N GLU A 381 -25.66 -19.44 -7.37
CA GLU A 381 -24.67 -18.94 -8.34
C GLU A 381 -24.72 -17.41 -8.40
N VAL A 382 -23.57 -16.76 -8.19
CA VAL A 382 -23.46 -15.29 -8.20
C VAL A 382 -22.94 -14.81 -9.55
N SER A 383 -23.67 -13.86 -10.14
CA SER A 383 -23.31 -13.14 -11.35
C SER A 383 -23.16 -11.65 -11.04
N PHE A 384 -22.08 -11.07 -11.57
CA PHE A 384 -21.78 -9.64 -11.45
C PHE A 384 -22.10 -8.87 -12.75
N ALA A 385 -22.93 -9.45 -13.61
CA ALA A 385 -23.36 -8.82 -14.85
C ALA A 385 -24.50 -7.82 -14.60
N GLY A 386 -24.32 -6.57 -15.03
CA GLY A 386 -25.29 -5.49 -14.88
C GLY A 386 -25.01 -4.58 -13.69
N GLU A 387 -25.99 -3.73 -13.34
CA GLU A 387 -25.87 -2.73 -12.26
C GLU A 387 -26.05 -3.34 -10.85
N MET A 388 -26.84 -4.41 -10.75
CA MET A 388 -27.08 -5.16 -9.52
C MET A 388 -26.36 -6.50 -9.60
N ILE A 389 -25.82 -6.97 -8.48
CA ILE A 389 -25.29 -8.32 -8.36
C ILE A 389 -26.48 -9.27 -8.28
N ARG A 390 -26.46 -10.36 -9.06
CA ARG A 390 -27.53 -11.35 -9.09
C ARG A 390 -27.04 -12.64 -8.46
N CYS A 391 -27.80 -13.22 -7.54
CA CYS A 391 -27.56 -14.58 -7.06
C CYS A 391 -28.78 -15.45 -7.36
N THR A 392 -28.60 -16.51 -8.14
CA THR A 392 -29.66 -17.47 -8.42
C THR A 392 -29.53 -18.65 -7.47
N LEU A 393 -30.52 -18.86 -6.59
CA LEU A 393 -30.50 -19.98 -5.66
C LEU A 393 -30.53 -21.33 -6.40
N GLU A 394 -29.67 -22.27 -5.98
CA GLU A 394 -29.54 -23.57 -6.64
C GLU A 394 -29.72 -24.73 -5.66
N ALA A 395 -30.53 -25.71 -6.06
CA ALA A 395 -30.75 -26.94 -5.28
C ALA A 395 -29.43 -27.60 -4.86
N ARG A 396 -28.49 -27.75 -5.81
CA ARG A 396 -27.18 -28.39 -5.58
C ARG A 396 -26.37 -27.68 -4.50
N ARG A 397 -26.37 -26.35 -4.49
CA ARG A 397 -25.58 -25.55 -3.53
C ARG A 397 -26.17 -25.62 -2.13
N ILE A 398 -27.49 -25.56 -2.03
CA ILE A 398 -28.20 -25.70 -0.74
C ILE A 398 -28.04 -27.11 -0.18
N GLN A 399 -28.13 -28.14 -1.02
CA GLN A 399 -27.84 -29.51 -0.60
C GLN A 399 -26.39 -29.67 -0.12
N ALA A 400 -25.42 -29.06 -0.81
CA ALA A 400 -24.02 -29.05 -0.38
C ALA A 400 -23.82 -28.28 0.94
N TYR A 401 -24.50 -27.15 1.14
CA TYR A 401 -24.49 -26.38 2.39
C TYR A 401 -25.01 -27.23 3.56
N VAL A 402 -26.12 -27.95 3.37
CA VAL A 402 -26.66 -28.87 4.38
C VAL A 402 -25.71 -30.05 4.64
N ALA A 403 -25.09 -30.61 3.59
CA ALA A 403 -24.12 -31.69 3.72
C ALA A 403 -22.85 -31.28 4.51
N GLN A 404 -22.51 -29.99 4.53
CA GLN A 404 -21.38 -29.42 5.29
C GLN A 404 -21.76 -29.03 6.72
N GLY A 405 -22.97 -29.37 7.19
CA GLY A 405 -23.41 -29.15 8.57
C GLY A 405 -24.31 -27.93 8.78
N GLY A 406 -24.66 -27.19 7.72
CA GLY A 406 -25.70 -26.16 7.79
C GLY A 406 -27.11 -26.75 7.87
N THR A 407 -28.09 -25.92 8.23
CA THR A 407 -29.52 -26.30 8.18
C THR A 407 -30.32 -25.43 7.21
N PRO A 408 -31.43 -25.94 6.63
CA PRO A 408 -32.33 -25.11 5.82
C PRO A 408 -32.85 -23.89 6.58
N GLU A 409 -33.08 -24.02 7.88
CA GLU A 409 -33.54 -22.93 8.77
C GLU A 409 -32.47 -21.85 8.93
N GLN A 410 -31.19 -22.22 9.00
CA GLN A 410 -30.07 -21.27 9.01
C GLN A 410 -29.95 -20.53 7.67
N ALA A 411 -30.10 -21.24 6.55
CA ALA A 411 -30.10 -20.61 5.22
C ALA A 411 -31.28 -19.64 5.06
N LEU A 412 -32.46 -20.02 5.57
CA LEU A 412 -33.65 -19.18 5.56
C LEU A 412 -33.46 -17.93 6.44
N SER A 413 -32.97 -18.09 7.67
CA SER A 413 -32.65 -16.98 8.58
C SER A 413 -31.68 -16.02 7.91
N PHE A 414 -30.57 -16.54 7.35
CA PHE A 414 -29.58 -15.72 6.66
C PHE A 414 -30.18 -14.93 5.49
N LEU A 415 -31.00 -15.56 4.66
CA LEU A 415 -31.67 -14.89 3.54
C LEU A 415 -32.64 -13.81 4.01
N GLN A 416 -33.40 -14.09 5.09
CA GLN A 416 -34.37 -13.16 5.67
C GLN A 416 -33.67 -11.98 6.36
N ASP A 417 -32.60 -12.22 7.11
CA ASP A 417 -31.79 -11.21 7.81
C ASP A 417 -31.12 -10.23 6.84
N GLY A 418 -30.90 -10.68 5.60
CA GLY A 418 -30.41 -9.85 4.51
C GLY A 418 -31.51 -9.32 3.59
N CYS A 419 -32.76 -9.76 3.70
CA CYS A 419 -33.82 -9.33 2.79
C CYS A 419 -34.54 -8.10 3.35
N ILE A 420 -34.74 -7.07 2.51
CA ILE A 420 -35.44 -5.83 2.91
C ILE A 420 -36.92 -6.09 3.21
N HIS A 421 -37.49 -7.11 2.57
CA HIS A 421 -38.89 -7.51 2.73
C HIS A 421 -39.00 -8.95 3.26
N PRO A 422 -40.16 -9.36 3.78
CA PRO A 422 -40.42 -10.77 4.06
C PRO A 422 -40.12 -11.63 2.83
N LEU A 423 -39.48 -12.77 3.04
CA LEU A 423 -39.20 -13.72 1.96
C LEU A 423 -40.52 -14.23 1.34
N PRO A 424 -40.60 -14.39 0.00
CA PRO A 424 -41.76 -15.01 -0.63
C PRO A 424 -41.95 -16.46 -0.14
N ASP A 425 -43.20 -16.86 0.13
CA ASP A 425 -43.55 -18.22 0.58
C ASP A 425 -43.00 -19.30 -0.36
N SER A 426 -43.00 -19.03 -1.68
CA SER A 426 -42.44 -19.93 -2.70
C SER A 426 -40.96 -20.25 -2.46
N VAL A 427 -40.18 -19.28 -1.97
CA VAL A 427 -38.75 -19.46 -1.68
C VAL A 427 -38.58 -20.26 -0.39
N VAL A 428 -39.39 -20.02 0.63
CA VAL A 428 -39.40 -20.77 1.89
C VAL A 428 -39.65 -22.26 1.62
N GLU A 429 -40.70 -22.56 0.85
CA GLU A 429 -41.06 -23.93 0.46
C GLU A 429 -39.95 -24.60 -0.36
N MET A 430 -39.35 -23.86 -1.29
CA MET A 430 -38.26 -24.33 -2.13
C MET A 430 -37.03 -24.73 -1.31
N LEU A 431 -36.60 -23.91 -0.35
CA LEU A 431 -35.46 -24.20 0.53
C LEU A 431 -35.72 -25.44 1.41
N HIS A 432 -36.91 -25.55 1.99
CA HIS A 432 -37.28 -26.72 2.79
C HIS A 432 -37.30 -28.00 1.95
N ARG A 433 -37.82 -27.95 0.72
CA ARG A 433 -37.82 -29.10 -0.19
C ARG A 433 -36.40 -29.56 -0.51
N TRP A 434 -35.54 -28.66 -0.97
CA TRP A 434 -34.15 -29.01 -1.29
C TRP A 434 -33.36 -29.48 -0.07
N GLY A 435 -33.62 -28.90 1.10
CA GLY A 435 -33.03 -29.33 2.37
C GLY A 435 -33.43 -30.74 2.79
N LYS A 436 -34.67 -31.17 2.54
CA LYS A 436 -35.13 -32.55 2.78
C LYS A 436 -34.45 -33.55 1.84
N GLU A 437 -34.30 -33.18 0.57
CA GLU A 437 -33.64 -34.01 -0.45
C GLU A 437 -32.14 -34.21 -0.18
N ALA A 438 -31.48 -33.26 0.50
CA ALA A 438 -30.04 -33.31 0.83
C ALA A 438 -29.65 -34.48 1.76
N LYS A 439 -30.60 -35.00 2.57
CA LYS A 439 -30.32 -35.97 3.65
C LYS A 439 -30.26 -37.43 3.18
N GLN A 440 -30.26 -37.70 1.87
CA GLN A 440 -30.46 -39.06 1.35
C GLN A 440 -29.21 -39.96 1.46
N ILE A 441 -27.99 -39.40 1.44
CA ILE A 441 -26.74 -40.18 1.52
C ILE A 441 -25.69 -39.38 2.31
N ARG A 442 -25.17 -39.95 3.40
CA ARG A 442 -24.10 -39.35 4.23
C ARG A 442 -22.85 -40.23 4.19
N LEU A 443 -21.71 -39.60 3.93
CA LEU A 443 -20.40 -40.25 4.00
C LEU A 443 -19.70 -39.77 5.27
N GLU A 444 -19.30 -40.70 6.14
CA GLU A 444 -18.65 -40.41 7.41
C GLU A 444 -17.29 -41.12 7.47
N ARG A 445 -16.30 -40.47 8.09
CA ARG A 445 -14.98 -41.06 8.36
C ARG A 445 -15.00 -41.70 9.73
N VAL A 446 -14.77 -43.01 9.76
CA VAL A 446 -14.76 -43.84 10.97
C VAL A 446 -13.55 -44.76 10.95
N VAL A 447 -13.05 -45.11 12.13
CA VAL A 447 -12.02 -46.13 12.30
C VAL A 447 -12.73 -47.45 12.57
N ARG A 448 -12.52 -48.44 11.71
CA ARG A 448 -13.04 -49.80 11.93
C ARG A 448 -12.04 -50.58 12.77
N VAL A 449 -12.47 -51.02 13.95
CA VAL A 449 -11.72 -51.93 14.81
C VAL A 449 -12.20 -53.35 14.55
N ARG A 450 -11.26 -54.24 14.20
CA ARG A 450 -11.52 -55.67 13.95
C ARG A 450 -10.81 -56.52 15.00
N VAL A 451 -11.55 -57.42 15.62
CA VAL A 451 -11.01 -58.47 16.48
C VAL A 451 -10.80 -59.76 15.69
N ALA A 452 -9.94 -60.65 16.19
CA ALA A 452 -9.58 -61.88 15.48
C ALA A 452 -10.72 -62.92 15.43
N ASP A 453 -11.60 -62.94 16.43
CA ASP A 453 -12.69 -63.92 16.55
C ASP A 453 -13.86 -63.31 17.36
N PRO A 454 -15.13 -63.69 17.11
CA PRO A 454 -16.28 -63.13 17.82
C PRO A 454 -16.28 -63.31 19.34
N ARG A 455 -15.63 -64.35 19.86
CA ARG A 455 -15.52 -64.57 21.30
C ARG A 455 -14.75 -63.43 21.98
N LEU A 456 -13.72 -62.93 21.32
CA LEU A 456 -12.90 -61.83 21.83
C LEU A 456 -13.71 -60.54 21.95
N LEU A 457 -14.61 -60.26 21.01
CA LEU A 457 -15.50 -59.09 21.11
C LEU A 457 -16.48 -59.23 22.29
N GLN A 458 -16.96 -60.46 22.56
CA GLN A 458 -17.82 -60.73 23.72
C GLN A 458 -17.08 -60.55 25.04
N GLU A 459 -15.83 -61.01 25.13
CA GLU A 459 -14.96 -60.78 26.28
C GLU A 459 -14.71 -59.29 26.51
N MET A 460 -14.40 -58.54 25.45
CA MET A 460 -14.16 -57.09 25.53
C MET A 460 -15.39 -56.31 26.03
N ARG A 461 -16.62 -56.76 25.72
CA ARG A 461 -17.85 -56.14 26.25
C ARG A 461 -18.00 -56.27 27.77
N GLN A 462 -17.37 -57.28 28.37
CA GLN A 462 -17.40 -57.49 29.83
C GLN A 462 -16.37 -56.62 30.56
N ILE A 463 -15.47 -55.94 29.84
CA ILE A 463 -14.45 -55.06 30.41
C ILE A 463 -15.03 -53.64 30.55
N PRO A 464 -15.24 -53.12 31.79
CA PRO A 464 -15.92 -51.84 31.99
C PRO A 464 -15.24 -50.64 31.32
N THR A 465 -13.91 -50.66 31.24
CA THR A 465 -13.11 -49.58 30.63
C THR A 465 -13.20 -49.53 29.11
N LEU A 466 -13.62 -50.62 28.45
CA LEU A 466 -13.77 -50.69 26.99
C LEU A 466 -15.20 -50.42 26.51
N GLN A 467 -16.20 -50.50 27.39
CA GLN A 467 -17.60 -50.25 27.03
C GLN A 467 -17.87 -48.90 26.34
N PRO A 468 -17.23 -47.78 26.73
CA PRO A 468 -17.47 -46.49 26.06
C PRO A 468 -17.11 -46.47 24.57
N TYR A 469 -16.27 -47.40 24.11
CA TYR A 469 -15.81 -47.50 22.73
C TYR A 469 -16.55 -48.56 21.91
N LEU A 470 -17.32 -49.43 22.56
CA LEU A 470 -18.03 -50.56 21.93
C LEU A 470 -19.49 -50.19 21.59
N THR A 471 -19.70 -49.00 21.04
CA THR A 471 -21.04 -48.43 20.78
C THR A 471 -21.61 -48.84 19.43
N GLU A 472 -20.81 -48.81 18.36
CA GLU A 472 -21.25 -49.06 16.99
C GLU A 472 -20.72 -50.40 16.46
N ILE A 473 -21.35 -51.49 16.89
CA ILE A 473 -20.95 -52.84 16.49
C ILE A 473 -21.60 -53.20 15.16
N ILE A 474 -20.77 -53.40 14.13
CA ILE A 474 -21.22 -53.61 12.75
C ILE A 474 -21.15 -55.07 12.32
N SER A 475 -20.45 -55.93 13.05
CA SER A 475 -20.44 -57.38 12.85
C SER A 475 -20.07 -58.14 14.13
N ALA A 476 -20.01 -59.47 14.04
CA ALA A 476 -19.55 -60.31 15.14
C ALA A 476 -18.07 -60.06 15.53
N THR A 477 -17.27 -59.46 14.64
CA THR A 477 -15.84 -59.19 14.84
C THR A 477 -15.47 -57.71 14.73
N ASP A 478 -16.37 -56.86 14.24
CA ASP A 478 -16.04 -55.50 13.84
C ASP A 478 -16.92 -54.48 14.56
N PHE A 479 -16.33 -53.39 15.01
CA PHE A 479 -17.02 -52.22 15.54
C PHE A 479 -16.36 -50.92 15.04
N LEU A 480 -17.08 -49.81 15.12
CA LEU A 480 -16.64 -48.50 14.67
C LEU A 480 -16.33 -47.59 15.85
N VAL A 481 -15.28 -46.78 15.69
CA VAL A 481 -14.96 -45.67 16.59
C VAL A 481 -14.64 -44.42 15.78
N ARG A 482 -14.69 -43.26 16.43
CA ARG A 482 -14.30 -42.01 15.77
C ARG A 482 -12.78 -41.90 15.68
N PRO A 483 -12.23 -41.23 14.65
CA PRO A 483 -10.78 -41.05 14.50
C PRO A 483 -10.11 -40.44 15.74
N GLU A 484 -10.78 -39.53 16.43
CA GLU A 484 -10.25 -38.87 17.63
C GLU A 484 -10.07 -39.85 18.81
N GLN A 485 -10.84 -40.93 18.83
CA GLN A 485 -10.84 -41.94 19.89
C GLN A 485 -9.80 -43.05 19.66
N GLU A 486 -9.16 -43.11 18.49
CA GLU A 486 -8.25 -44.20 18.11
C GLU A 486 -7.04 -44.30 19.05
N SER A 487 -6.41 -43.17 19.35
CA SER A 487 -5.23 -43.11 20.22
C SER A 487 -5.57 -43.49 21.67
N GLU A 488 -6.71 -43.01 22.16
CA GLU A 488 -7.21 -43.28 23.51
C GLU A 488 -7.59 -44.77 23.66
N LEU A 489 -8.37 -45.31 22.73
CA LEU A 489 -8.74 -46.72 22.70
C LEU A 489 -7.50 -47.61 22.62
N SER A 490 -6.52 -47.27 21.79
CA SER A 490 -5.26 -48.02 21.69
C SER A 490 -4.52 -48.09 23.04
N ALA A 491 -4.50 -46.99 23.79
CA ALA A 491 -3.91 -46.95 25.12
C ALA A 491 -4.71 -47.75 26.16
N VAL A 492 -6.04 -47.78 26.06
CA VAL A 492 -6.90 -48.61 26.93
C VAL A 492 -6.72 -50.10 26.61
N LEU A 493 -6.66 -50.48 25.33
CA LEU A 493 -6.42 -51.85 24.89
C LEU A 493 -5.08 -52.40 25.42
N ARG A 494 -4.01 -51.61 25.32
CA ARG A 494 -2.69 -51.96 25.88
C ARG A 494 -2.72 -52.17 27.39
N ARG A 495 -3.45 -51.33 28.12
CA ARG A 495 -3.65 -51.48 29.57
C ARG A 495 -4.42 -52.75 29.93
N CYS A 496 -5.32 -53.19 29.06
CA CYS A 496 -6.07 -54.45 29.21
C CYS A 496 -5.29 -55.68 28.72
N GLY A 497 -4.03 -55.53 28.32
CA GLY A 497 -3.17 -56.64 27.88
C GLY A 497 -3.24 -56.96 26.37
N TYR A 498 -3.97 -56.18 25.58
CA TYR A 498 -4.06 -56.36 24.12
C TYR A 498 -3.03 -55.49 23.38
N GLN A 499 -2.43 -56.01 22.31
CA GLN A 499 -1.58 -55.22 21.42
C GLN A 499 -2.32 -54.90 20.11
N PRO A 500 -2.92 -53.70 19.98
CA PRO A 500 -3.57 -53.31 18.73
C PRO A 500 -2.52 -53.05 17.64
N LEU A 501 -2.76 -53.64 16.47
CA LEU A 501 -1.99 -53.37 15.26
C LEU A 501 -2.71 -52.29 14.46
N ALA A 502 -2.09 -51.12 14.34
CA ALA A 502 -2.57 -50.05 13.46
C ALA A 502 -2.07 -50.30 12.04
N GLY A 503 -2.95 -50.23 11.05
CA GLY A 503 -2.60 -50.41 9.64
C GLY A 503 -3.81 -50.21 8.72
N GLU A 504 -3.55 -49.85 7.46
CA GLU A 504 -4.59 -49.74 6.44
C GLU A 504 -5.19 -51.13 6.13
N ALA A 505 -6.50 -51.19 5.89
CA ALA A 505 -7.17 -52.44 5.56
C ALA A 505 -6.57 -53.03 4.28
N ALA A 506 -6.11 -54.29 4.33
CA ALA A 506 -5.59 -55.01 3.19
C ALA A 506 -6.61 -54.99 2.03
N GLY A 507 -6.30 -54.23 0.97
CA GLY A 507 -7.17 -54.01 -0.20
C GLY A 507 -7.43 -52.54 -0.55
N TYR A 508 -7.17 -51.60 0.36
CA TYR A 508 -7.26 -50.16 0.10
C TYR A 508 -5.90 -49.51 0.35
N VAL A 509 -5.06 -49.44 -0.69
CA VAL A 509 -3.89 -48.54 -0.66
C VAL A 509 -4.43 -47.14 -0.94
N GLY A 510 -4.65 -46.36 0.11
CA GLY A 510 -5.01 -44.96 -0.04
C GLY A 510 -3.85 -44.20 -0.67
N ILE A 511 -4.12 -43.37 -1.68
CA ILE A 511 -3.16 -42.32 -2.05
C ILE A 511 -3.01 -41.46 -0.79
N ALA A 512 -1.88 -41.60 -0.10
CA ALA A 512 -1.56 -40.87 1.10
C ALA A 512 -1.81 -39.37 0.86
N ARG A 513 -2.84 -38.85 1.52
CA ARG A 513 -3.09 -37.42 1.55
C ARG A 513 -2.15 -36.89 2.61
N GLU A 514 -0.98 -36.42 2.17
CA GLU A 514 0.03 -35.80 3.02
C GLU A 514 -0.64 -34.85 4.00
N GLU A 515 -0.51 -35.16 5.28
CA GLU A 515 -0.86 -34.27 6.37
C GLU A 515 -0.09 -32.97 6.18
N THR A 516 -0.84 -31.92 5.90
CA THR A 516 -0.36 -30.55 5.80
C THR A 516 0.31 -30.18 7.12
N ALA A 517 1.64 -30.10 7.08
CA ALA A 517 2.41 -29.34 8.06
C ALA A 517 1.82 -27.94 8.16
N ALA A 518 1.75 -27.42 9.39
CA ALA A 518 1.34 -26.05 9.66
C ALA A 518 2.13 -25.10 8.74
N PRO A 519 1.45 -24.18 8.02
CA PRO A 519 2.14 -23.28 7.13
C PRO A 519 3.09 -22.41 7.95
N ALA A 520 4.33 -22.30 7.48
CA ALA A 520 5.24 -21.24 7.89
C ALA A 520 4.51 -19.87 7.79
N PRO A 521 4.87 -18.88 8.62
CA PRO A 521 4.26 -17.56 8.56
C PRO A 521 4.30 -17.04 7.12
N PRO A 522 3.21 -16.42 6.63
CA PRO A 522 3.14 -15.99 5.25
C PRO A 522 4.25 -14.96 4.98
N GLU A 523 5.26 -15.37 4.22
CA GLU A 523 6.11 -14.43 3.49
C GLU A 523 5.17 -13.56 2.63
N GLU A 524 5.39 -12.25 2.61
CA GLU A 524 4.65 -11.35 1.73
C GLU A 524 4.71 -11.90 0.30
N SER A 525 3.56 -12.30 -0.25
CA SER A 525 3.53 -12.89 -1.58
C SER A 525 3.97 -11.84 -2.58
N ALA A 526 5.12 -12.08 -3.22
CA ALA A 526 5.56 -11.27 -4.35
C ALA A 526 4.46 -11.22 -5.43
N GLY A 527 4.23 -10.05 -6.01
CA GLY A 527 3.33 -9.88 -7.16
C GLY A 527 3.84 -10.60 -8.42
N LEU A 528 3.15 -10.41 -9.54
CA LEU A 528 3.52 -10.95 -10.86
C LEU A 528 4.69 -10.21 -11.52
N PHE A 529 5.08 -9.05 -10.99
CA PHE A 529 6.26 -8.30 -11.44
C PHE A 529 7.09 -7.83 -10.24
N ALA A 530 8.39 -7.70 -10.47
CA ALA A 530 9.32 -7.22 -9.46
C ALA A 530 9.14 -5.71 -9.20
N ASP A 531 9.21 -5.31 -7.94
CA ASP A 531 9.15 -3.90 -7.55
C ASP A 531 10.37 -3.14 -8.10
N GLN A 532 10.17 -2.32 -9.13
CA GLN A 532 11.17 -1.37 -9.62
C GLN A 532 11.16 -0.09 -8.77
N ARG A 533 11.40 -0.24 -7.46
CA ARG A 533 11.52 0.90 -6.56
C ARG A 533 12.91 1.53 -6.70
N PRO A 534 13.01 2.88 -6.67
CA PRO A 534 14.32 3.56 -6.73
C PRO A 534 15.29 3.12 -5.61
N TRP A 535 14.76 2.73 -4.44
CA TRP A 535 15.52 2.25 -3.29
C TRP A 535 15.63 0.72 -3.21
N THR A 536 15.35 -0.03 -4.29
CA THR A 536 15.50 -1.50 -4.25
C THR A 536 16.92 -1.90 -3.86
N GLY A 537 17.04 -2.77 -2.85
CA GLY A 537 18.31 -3.23 -2.27
C GLY A 537 18.89 -2.32 -1.18
N TYR A 538 18.24 -1.21 -0.85
CA TYR A 538 18.61 -0.36 0.28
C TYR A 538 17.89 -0.78 1.56
N GLN A 539 18.59 -0.72 2.69
CA GLN A 539 18.03 -0.90 4.03
C GLN A 539 18.24 0.36 4.87
N VAL A 540 17.37 0.63 5.83
CA VAL A 540 17.55 1.77 6.73
C VAL A 540 18.78 1.57 7.59
N GLU A 541 19.62 2.60 7.64
CA GLU A 541 20.80 2.61 8.49
C GLU A 541 20.39 3.07 9.89
N ASN A 542 20.63 2.22 10.90
CA ASN A 542 20.35 2.55 12.29
C ASN A 542 21.35 3.57 12.83
N THR A 543 21.15 4.84 12.48
CA THR A 543 22.05 5.93 12.86
C THR A 543 21.25 7.19 13.15
N PHE A 544 21.45 7.74 14.35
CA PHE A 544 20.99 9.07 14.67
C PHE A 544 22.03 10.10 14.17
N PRO A 545 21.65 11.09 13.33
CA PRO A 545 22.61 12.05 12.80
C PRO A 545 23.20 12.91 13.90
N GLU A 546 24.52 12.90 14.04
CA GLU A 546 25.23 13.95 14.76
C GLU A 546 25.02 15.29 14.04
N GLN A 547 25.08 16.41 14.77
CA GLN A 547 25.10 17.71 14.11
C GLN A 547 26.35 17.76 13.24
N ASP A 548 26.17 18.05 11.95
CA ASP A 548 27.14 17.83 10.87
C ASP A 548 28.56 18.30 11.25
N ASP A 549 29.61 17.54 10.89
CA ASP A 549 31.01 17.95 11.02
C ASP A 549 31.28 19.29 10.30
N GLN A 550 30.41 19.68 9.35
CA GLN A 550 30.47 21.00 8.72
C GLN A 550 30.01 22.14 9.64
N THR A 551 29.17 21.91 10.64
CA THR A 551 28.97 22.88 11.74
C THR A 551 30.24 23.06 12.58
N SER A 552 31.05 22.00 12.74
CA SER A 552 32.39 22.11 13.35
C SER A 552 33.34 22.97 12.50
N ARG A 553 33.17 23.01 11.17
CA ARG A 553 33.91 23.95 10.28
C ARG A 553 33.46 25.41 10.44
N LEU A 554 32.21 25.64 10.83
CA LEU A 554 31.70 26.97 11.20
C LEU A 554 32.18 27.38 12.58
N ASP A 555 32.27 26.45 13.54
CA ASP A 555 32.87 26.68 14.86
C ASP A 555 34.35 27.08 14.78
N GLY A 556 35.04 26.62 13.74
CA GLY A 556 36.41 27.03 13.40
C GLY A 556 36.54 28.46 12.86
N LEU A 557 35.43 29.17 12.57
CA LEU A 557 35.49 30.58 12.16
C LEU A 557 35.77 31.47 13.36
N PRO A 558 36.76 32.38 13.29
CA PRO A 558 37.01 33.36 14.34
C PRO A 558 35.74 34.14 14.67
N ARG A 559 35.34 34.16 15.96
CA ARG A 559 34.16 34.92 16.44
C ARG A 559 34.17 36.38 16.01
N MET A 560 35.36 36.95 15.83
CA MET A 560 35.52 38.32 15.35
C MET A 560 35.02 38.51 13.91
N TRP A 561 35.10 37.51 13.04
CA TRP A 561 34.64 37.59 11.65
C TRP A 561 33.12 37.47 11.53
N THR A 562 32.48 36.81 12.49
CA THR A 562 31.04 36.51 12.45
C THR A 562 30.20 37.44 13.31
N ARG A 563 30.76 38.06 14.37
CA ARG A 563 30.02 38.97 15.27
C ARG A 563 30.21 40.46 15.00
N HIS A 564 31.32 40.87 14.40
CA HIS A 564 31.67 42.29 14.27
C HIS A 564 31.71 42.72 12.81
N PHE A 565 30.97 43.78 12.49
CA PHE A 565 31.07 44.47 11.20
C PHE A 565 32.14 45.56 11.28
N GLN A 566 33.36 45.21 10.87
CA GLN A 566 34.55 46.05 11.09
C GLN A 566 35.58 45.96 9.95
N SER A 567 36.57 46.84 10.00
CA SER A 567 37.74 46.80 9.13
C SER A 567 38.73 45.73 9.58
N TYR A 568 39.35 45.05 8.63
CA TYR A 568 40.41 44.08 8.91
C TYR A 568 41.68 44.43 8.13
N HIS A 569 42.82 43.95 8.63
CA HIS A 569 44.08 44.03 7.89
C HIS A 569 43.96 43.31 6.53
N PRO A 570 44.61 43.78 5.45
CA PRO A 570 44.46 43.21 4.10
C PRO A 570 44.72 41.70 3.99
N GLN A 571 45.56 41.13 4.87
CA GLN A 571 45.76 39.68 4.93
C GLN A 571 44.55 38.97 5.53
N THR A 572 44.06 39.43 6.69
CA THR A 572 42.88 38.88 7.35
C THR A 572 41.62 39.03 6.50
N LEU A 573 41.47 40.14 5.78
CA LEU A 573 40.36 40.36 4.85
C LEU A 573 40.39 39.33 3.70
N ARG A 574 41.56 39.05 3.14
CA ARG A 574 41.73 38.01 2.11
C ARG A 574 41.38 36.63 2.66
N ASP A 575 41.86 36.30 3.85
CA ASP A 575 41.60 34.99 4.48
C ASP A 575 40.10 34.84 4.81
N LEU A 576 39.45 35.90 5.30
CA LEU A 576 38.01 35.95 5.55
C LEU A 576 37.22 35.71 4.26
N CYS A 577 37.51 36.47 3.20
CA CYS A 577 36.78 36.33 1.92
C CYS A 577 37.04 34.98 1.25
N ARG A 578 38.28 34.46 1.31
CA ARG A 578 38.61 33.13 0.78
C ARG A 578 37.88 32.05 1.56
N ARG A 579 37.86 32.13 2.88
CA ARG A 579 37.15 31.16 3.72
C ARG A 579 35.64 31.23 3.53
N ALA A 580 35.09 32.42 3.35
CA ALA A 580 33.68 32.60 3.01
C ALA A 580 33.34 32.03 1.62
N ALA A 581 34.24 32.15 0.64
CA ALA A 581 34.09 31.53 -0.68
C ALA A 581 34.18 30.00 -0.62
N GLU A 582 35.15 29.45 0.11
CA GLU A 582 35.31 28.00 0.35
C GLU A 582 34.07 27.38 0.98
N LEU A 583 33.49 28.06 1.97
CA LEU A 583 32.30 27.61 2.69
C LEU A 583 30.99 28.01 2.00
N ARG A 584 31.05 28.85 0.94
CA ARG A 584 29.91 29.47 0.25
C ARG A 584 28.88 30.09 1.20
N ILE A 585 29.37 30.92 2.10
CA ILE A 585 28.57 31.66 3.07
C ILE A 585 28.57 33.15 2.74
N ASP A 586 27.45 33.81 3.04
CA ASP A 586 27.28 35.23 2.73
C ASP A 586 28.22 36.10 3.56
N ILE A 587 28.67 37.19 2.93
CA ILE A 587 29.32 38.29 3.61
C ILE A 587 28.48 39.55 3.45
N ARG A 588 28.49 40.40 4.48
CA ARG A 588 28.11 41.80 4.40
C ARG A 588 29.38 42.62 4.33
N MET A 589 29.44 43.58 3.42
CA MET A 589 30.57 44.49 3.28
C MET A 589 30.13 45.92 3.01
N GLU A 590 30.94 46.88 3.45
CA GLU A 590 30.82 48.30 3.11
C GLU A 590 32.04 48.71 2.29
N LEU A 591 31.79 49.35 1.15
CA LEU A 591 32.83 49.87 0.27
C LEU A 591 33.31 51.25 0.75
N ALA A 592 34.48 51.69 0.30
CA ALA A 592 35.02 53.02 0.59
C ALA A 592 34.11 54.16 0.10
N SER A 593 33.22 53.88 -0.87
CA SER A 593 32.16 54.79 -1.33
C SER A 593 31.01 54.98 -0.32
N GLY A 594 31.00 54.21 0.78
CA GLY A 594 29.91 54.16 1.77
C GLY A 594 28.75 53.24 1.38
N GLU A 595 28.86 52.53 0.27
CA GLU A 595 27.84 51.60 -0.20
C GLU A 595 27.94 50.24 0.52
N GLU A 596 26.84 49.79 1.11
CA GLU A 596 26.75 48.45 1.69
C GLU A 596 26.23 47.41 0.70
N ARG A 597 26.87 46.24 0.69
CA ARG A 597 26.53 45.11 -0.16
C ARG A 597 26.54 43.81 0.64
N GLN A 598 25.62 42.92 0.33
CA GLN A 598 25.57 41.56 0.84
C GLN A 598 25.51 40.57 -0.32
N GLY A 599 26.23 39.46 -0.20
CA GLY A 599 26.19 38.37 -1.17
C GLY A 599 27.18 37.26 -0.85
N THR A 600 27.23 36.25 -1.71
CA THR A 600 28.09 35.07 -1.54
C THR A 600 29.39 35.26 -2.33
N PRO A 601 30.57 35.19 -1.68
CA PRO A 601 31.86 35.17 -2.37
C PRO A 601 31.99 33.94 -3.27
N LEU A 602 32.35 34.15 -4.54
CA LEU A 602 32.61 33.04 -5.47
C LEU A 602 34.10 32.71 -5.54
N GLU A 603 34.93 33.74 -5.65
CA GLU A 603 36.37 33.61 -5.84
C GLU A 603 37.11 34.85 -5.31
N VAL A 604 38.31 34.63 -4.80
CA VAL A 604 39.27 35.68 -4.42
C VAL A 604 40.58 35.41 -5.16
N GLY A 605 40.93 36.30 -6.08
CA GLY A 605 42.09 36.14 -6.97
C GLY A 605 42.85 37.45 -7.19
N VAL A 606 43.90 37.39 -8.02
CA VAL A 606 44.66 38.56 -8.45
C VAL A 606 44.25 38.91 -9.88
N ASP A 607 43.81 40.14 -10.09
CA ASP A 607 43.44 40.69 -11.39
C ASP A 607 44.16 42.03 -11.55
N MET A 608 44.96 42.18 -12.62
CA MET A 608 45.76 43.39 -12.91
C MET A 608 46.63 43.89 -11.74
N GLY A 609 47.20 42.96 -10.95
CA GLY A 609 48.07 43.29 -9.81
C GLY A 609 47.34 43.65 -8.51
N TYR A 610 46.00 43.69 -8.52
CA TYR A 610 45.18 43.93 -7.35
C TYR A 610 44.46 42.66 -6.93
N TRP A 611 44.23 42.52 -5.62
CA TRP A 611 43.37 41.45 -5.11
C TRP A 611 41.91 41.80 -5.35
N VAL A 612 41.18 40.93 -6.03
CA VAL A 612 39.78 41.14 -6.40
C VAL A 612 38.90 40.04 -5.80
N LEU A 613 37.80 40.45 -5.20
CA LEU A 613 36.71 39.60 -4.76
C LEU A 613 35.62 39.60 -5.83
N THR A 614 35.24 38.40 -6.30
CA THR A 614 34.02 38.22 -7.09
C THR A 614 32.87 37.84 -6.16
N LEU A 615 31.87 38.70 -6.06
CA LEU A 615 30.69 38.52 -5.22
C LEU A 615 29.45 38.27 -6.08
N GLU A 616 28.67 37.25 -5.73
CA GLU A 616 27.34 37.04 -6.29
C GLU A 616 26.28 37.63 -5.35
N ALA A 617 25.50 38.58 -5.85
CA ALA A 617 24.38 39.17 -5.11
C ALA A 617 23.12 39.14 -5.99
N GLY A 618 22.18 38.25 -5.65
CA GLY A 618 21.02 37.94 -6.49
C GLY A 618 21.43 37.23 -7.78
N ARG A 619 21.06 37.78 -8.95
CA ARG A 619 21.46 37.25 -10.27
C ARG A 619 22.64 37.98 -10.91
N LYS A 620 23.25 38.92 -10.20
CA LYS A 620 24.34 39.75 -10.72
C LYS A 620 25.64 39.41 -10.01
N ARG A 621 26.73 39.43 -10.79
CA ARG A 621 28.10 39.27 -10.28
C ARG A 621 28.77 40.63 -10.25
N TYR A 622 29.46 40.89 -9.16
CA TYR A 622 30.18 42.12 -8.92
C TYR A 622 31.64 41.77 -8.63
N LYS A 623 32.55 42.58 -9.15
CA LYS A 623 33.98 42.48 -8.84
C LYS A 623 34.34 43.71 -8.02
N TYR A 624 34.95 43.50 -6.86
CA TYR A 624 35.42 44.56 -5.98
C TYR A 624 36.89 44.37 -5.69
N ARG A 625 37.68 45.45 -5.70
CA ARG A 625 39.04 45.34 -5.20
C ARG A 625 39.01 45.24 -3.68
N LEU A 626 39.86 44.39 -3.12
CA LEU A 626 39.88 44.17 -1.67
C LEU A 626 40.29 45.41 -0.87
N ASP A 627 41.02 46.35 -1.47
CA ASP A 627 41.37 47.64 -0.87
C ASP A 627 40.23 48.66 -0.88
N GLU A 628 39.18 48.43 -1.68
CA GLU A 628 37.95 49.22 -1.67
C GLU A 628 36.99 48.80 -0.55
N ILE A 629 37.22 47.65 0.11
CA ILE A 629 36.36 47.14 1.17
C ILE A 629 36.79 47.72 2.51
N ARG A 630 35.93 48.57 3.10
CA ARG A 630 36.18 49.25 4.36
C ARG A 630 35.80 48.41 5.57
N ARG A 631 34.61 47.81 5.57
CA ARG A 631 34.14 46.92 6.64
C ARG A 631 33.59 45.63 6.03
N VAL A 632 33.75 44.51 6.73
CA VAL A 632 33.16 43.23 6.32
C VAL A 632 32.72 42.43 7.54
N GLN A 633 31.78 41.52 7.35
CA GLN A 633 31.38 40.52 8.33
C GLN A 633 30.87 39.30 7.57
N ILE A 634 31.21 38.11 8.06
CA ILE A 634 30.56 36.87 7.63
C ILE A 634 29.18 36.82 8.26
N ILE A 635 28.14 36.73 7.43
CA ILE A 635 26.81 36.49 7.91
C ILE A 635 26.68 34.98 8.13
N LEU A 636 26.75 34.58 9.40
CA LEU A 636 26.30 33.24 9.77
C LEU A 636 24.82 33.14 9.45
N PRO A 637 24.38 32.05 8.84
CA PRO A 637 22.97 31.89 8.60
C PRO A 637 22.20 31.85 9.93
N GLU A 638 21.00 32.44 9.97
CA GLU A 638 20.15 32.54 11.17
C GLU A 638 19.74 31.19 11.80
N TYR A 639 20.12 30.08 11.17
CA TYR A 639 19.78 28.70 11.50
C TYR A 639 20.97 27.88 12.04
N CYS A 640 22.09 28.53 12.39
CA CYS A 640 23.24 27.94 13.10
C CYS A 640 23.16 28.17 14.61
#